data_AF-A0A5D2L6B0-F1
#
_entry.id   AF-A0A5D2L6B0-F1
#
_cell.length_a   1.000
_cell.length_b   1.000
_cell.length_c   1.000
_cell.angle_alpha   90.00
_cell.angle_beta   90.00
_cell.angle_gamma   90.00
#
_symmetry.space_group_name_H-M   'P 1'
#
loop_
_entity.id
_entity.type
_entity.pdbx_description
1 polymer ?
#
loop_
_entity_poly.entity_id
_entity_poly.type
_entity_poly.pdbx_seq_one_letter_code
_entity_poly.pdbx_strand_id
1 'polypeptide(L)'
;MKFGKEFTSQMVPEWQEAYMDYVFLKTRLKEIHGFKQRARPPATPGGLKRKLTLYRAFSGLVHRHNHPTSPSSPDIEEQPILVNSVDRNGSRSYETTFLMQADDGAEYELVFFRRLDDEFNKVNKFYKSKVEEVTKEAEILNKQMDALIAFRIKVENPQGWSWEDRSGEITRLASDVAASTAALAASTPAGARASRRAEHMEVIEEGPSRHEESDEDKEEIVQVQKPVNNDLKGRKPAPLQILNRVKINNTLETPRSTIKGFLNVPKQTELKFNRENLKKVEGQLKLAFVAFYQKLRLHKSFSFLNTLAFSKIMKKYDKITSRNATKSYMNMVDNSYLGSSDEVTKLMERVEATFIKHFANSNRSKGMSVLRPKARKQRHRITFFTGFFAGCTFALLIALILIARARDIMGEEGRIQYMETMFPLYSLFGFIVLHMLMYAANVYLWRRYRVNYAFIFGFKQGSELGYREVLLVSFGIAVLALTSVLSNLDMEMDPKTKDYEAFTEIIPLILVVIMFIILFLPFNILYRSSRLFFLTCSFHCICAPLYKVTLPDFFLADQLTSQVQALRSLESYICYYGWGDFRHRRNTCNTSDVFNTFSFIVAVIPYWSRLLQCMRRLFEEKSPEQGHNGLKYFITIVALCLRTAYSLNKGLSWKVLAVIFSVAAAIFSTYWDLVHDWGLLHQKSKNRWLRDKLLIPNKSVYFGAMVLNVVLRFAWLQSVFNFNLFDLHKQTLVTIVASLEIIRRGMWNFFRIENEHLNNVGKYRAFKSVPLPFNYDEDEDKEE
;
A
#
# COMPACT_ATOMS: atom_id res chain seq x y z
N MET A 1 22.31 -0.70 -21.51
CA MET A 1 22.03 -1.29 -20.18
C MET A 1 20.79 -0.72 -19.48
N LYS A 2 20.14 0.35 -19.98
CA LYS A 2 19.08 1.07 -19.25
C LYS A 2 17.72 0.34 -19.19
N PHE A 3 17.28 -0.27 -20.29
CA PHE A 3 15.91 -0.83 -20.39
C PHE A 3 15.57 -1.94 -19.37
N GLY A 4 16.47 -2.89 -19.08
CA GLY A 4 16.13 -3.97 -18.12
C GLY A 4 15.88 -3.45 -16.70
N LYS A 5 16.64 -2.42 -16.28
CA LYS A 5 16.42 -1.72 -15.01
C LYS A 5 15.13 -0.92 -15.04
N GLU A 6 14.88 -0.21 -16.13
CA GLU A 6 13.67 0.58 -16.35
C GLU A 6 12.40 -0.30 -16.35
N PHE A 7 12.42 -1.42 -17.08
CA PHE A 7 11.35 -2.41 -17.14
C PHE A 7 11.00 -2.93 -15.75
N THR A 8 12.00 -3.41 -15.00
CA THR A 8 11.82 -3.84 -13.59
C THR A 8 11.31 -2.69 -12.73
N SER A 9 11.74 -1.46 -13.01
CA SER A 9 11.34 -0.29 -12.24
C SER A 9 9.89 0.16 -12.47
N GLN A 10 9.28 -0.20 -13.61
CA GLN A 10 7.91 0.17 -13.96
C GLN A 10 6.90 -0.96 -13.77
N MET A 11 7.35 -2.19 -13.45
CA MET A 11 6.46 -3.31 -13.11
C MET A 11 5.59 -3.01 -11.89
N VAL A 12 4.35 -3.50 -11.94
CA VAL A 12 3.49 -3.63 -10.78
C VAL A 12 4.06 -4.76 -9.89
N PRO A 13 4.47 -4.49 -8.63
CA PRO A 13 5.09 -5.50 -7.77
C PRO A 13 4.25 -6.76 -7.60
N GLU A 14 2.94 -6.61 -7.46
CA GLU A 14 1.98 -7.70 -7.29
C GLU A 14 1.83 -8.59 -8.53
N TRP A 15 2.26 -8.13 -9.71
CA TRP A 15 2.16 -8.87 -10.97
C TRP A 15 3.52 -9.27 -11.54
N GLN A 16 4.60 -9.15 -10.77
CA GLN A 16 5.97 -9.33 -11.25
C GLN A 16 6.18 -10.68 -11.98
N GLU A 17 5.58 -11.77 -11.51
CA GLU A 17 5.70 -13.09 -12.14
C GLU A 17 4.95 -13.23 -13.47
N ALA A 18 3.94 -12.38 -13.68
CA ALA A 18 3.15 -12.36 -14.90
C ALA A 18 3.82 -11.57 -16.03
N TYR A 19 4.78 -10.68 -15.70
CA TYR A 19 5.60 -10.02 -16.72
C TYR A 19 6.57 -11.02 -17.38
N MET A 20 6.99 -10.67 -18.59
CA MET A 20 8.06 -11.37 -19.29
C MET A 20 9.38 -11.31 -18.52
N ASP A 21 10.07 -12.44 -18.40
CA ASP A 21 11.43 -12.49 -17.85
C ASP A 21 12.46 -12.03 -18.89
N TYR A 22 12.54 -10.71 -19.03
CA TYR A 22 13.48 -10.05 -19.93
C TYR A 22 14.95 -10.37 -19.60
N VAL A 23 15.27 -10.62 -18.32
CA VAL A 23 16.64 -10.92 -17.88
C VAL A 23 17.02 -12.34 -18.30
N PHE A 24 16.14 -13.30 -18.10
CA PHE A 24 16.32 -14.68 -18.54
C PHE A 24 16.51 -14.78 -20.05
N LEU A 25 15.63 -14.18 -20.85
CA LEU A 25 15.74 -14.20 -22.31
C LEU A 25 17.02 -13.52 -22.79
N LYS A 26 17.45 -12.46 -22.12
CA LYS A 26 18.73 -11.79 -22.42
C LYS A 26 19.93 -12.68 -22.11
N THR A 27 19.86 -13.53 -21.09
CA THR A 27 20.92 -14.51 -20.80
C THR A 27 21.02 -15.54 -21.92
N ARG A 28 19.89 -16.04 -22.44
CA ARG A 28 19.88 -16.95 -23.60
C ARG A 28 20.46 -16.31 -24.87
N LEU A 29 20.16 -15.04 -25.12
CA LEU A 29 20.78 -14.32 -26.23
C LEU A 29 22.31 -14.16 -26.08
N LYS A 30 22.84 -14.09 -24.85
CA LYS A 30 24.28 -14.07 -24.63
C LYS A 30 24.93 -15.42 -24.95
N GLU A 31 24.24 -16.52 -24.69
CA GLU A 31 24.73 -17.87 -25.04
C GLU A 31 24.86 -18.00 -26.56
N ILE A 32 23.83 -17.59 -27.31
CA ILE A 32 23.87 -17.52 -28.79
C ILE A 32 25.04 -16.64 -29.27
N HIS A 33 25.20 -15.46 -28.66
CA HIS A 33 26.30 -14.57 -29.03
C HIS A 33 27.68 -15.16 -28.75
N GLY A 34 27.85 -15.83 -27.60
CA GLY A 34 29.09 -16.50 -27.23
C GLY A 34 29.45 -17.65 -28.18
N PHE A 35 28.45 -18.44 -28.58
CA PHE A 35 28.64 -19.47 -29.61
C PHE A 35 29.08 -18.86 -30.94
N LYS A 36 28.38 -17.84 -31.45
CA LYS A 36 28.75 -17.18 -32.72
C LYS A 36 30.13 -16.52 -32.68
N GLN A 37 30.59 -16.05 -31.53
CA GLN A 37 31.96 -15.54 -31.40
C GLN A 37 33.01 -16.65 -31.46
N ARG A 38 32.74 -17.83 -30.89
CA ARG A 38 33.64 -19.00 -30.94
C ARG A 38 33.65 -19.67 -32.32
N ALA A 39 32.53 -19.65 -33.03
CA ALA A 39 32.39 -20.21 -34.37
C ALA A 39 32.94 -19.31 -35.48
N ARG A 40 33.40 -18.08 -35.17
CA ARG A 40 34.06 -17.22 -36.16
C ARG A 40 35.47 -17.73 -36.44
N PRO A 41 35.87 -17.91 -37.72
CA PRO A 41 37.25 -18.23 -38.05
C PRO A 41 38.19 -17.12 -37.56
N PRO A 42 39.43 -17.44 -37.15
CA PRO A 42 40.41 -16.43 -36.77
C PRO A 42 40.60 -15.44 -37.94
N ALA A 43 40.60 -14.15 -37.63
CA ALA A 43 40.75 -13.12 -38.64
C ALA A 43 42.06 -13.33 -39.41
N THR A 44 41.96 -13.65 -40.70
CA THR A 44 43.09 -13.54 -41.63
C THR A 44 43.54 -12.07 -41.63
N PRO A 45 44.84 -11.75 -41.56
CA PRO A 45 45.29 -10.36 -41.56
C PRO A 45 45.05 -9.77 -42.94
N GLY A 46 43.87 -9.16 -43.13
CA GLY A 46 43.50 -8.45 -44.34
C GLY A 46 44.19 -7.10 -44.38
N GLY A 47 45.16 -6.97 -45.30
CA GLY A 47 45.87 -5.73 -45.57
C GLY A 47 44.95 -4.53 -45.80
N LEU A 48 45.42 -3.37 -45.35
CA LEU A 48 44.77 -2.07 -45.53
C LEU A 48 44.41 -1.82 -47.01
N LYS A 49 43.13 -1.98 -47.37
CA LYS A 49 42.56 -1.30 -48.55
C LYS A 49 41.82 -0.04 -48.09
N ARG A 50 42.57 1.06 -48.18
CA ARG A 50 42.16 2.46 -48.03
C ARG A 50 40.98 2.75 -48.96
N LYS A 51 39.77 2.96 -48.42
CA LYS A 51 38.63 3.49 -49.21
C LYS A 51 38.77 5.01 -49.27
N LEU A 52 39.07 5.53 -50.46
CA LEU A 52 38.99 6.95 -50.79
C LEU A 52 37.53 7.41 -50.76
N THR A 53 37.23 8.36 -49.90
CA THR A 53 35.99 9.13 -49.86
C THR A 53 36.16 10.40 -50.69
N LEU A 54 35.52 10.49 -51.87
CA LEU A 54 35.24 11.77 -52.52
C LEU A 54 33.91 11.70 -53.32
N TYR A 55 33.00 12.60 -52.93
CA TYR A 55 31.93 13.26 -53.69
C TYR A 55 31.13 12.49 -54.77
N ARG A 56 29.83 12.29 -54.52
CA ARG A 56 28.80 12.59 -55.54
C ARG A 56 27.47 12.97 -54.90
N ALA A 57 27.20 14.27 -54.89
CA ALA A 57 25.88 14.86 -54.68
C ALA A 57 25.06 14.75 -56.00
N PHE A 58 23.73 14.75 -55.86
CA PHE A 58 22.72 14.76 -56.94
C PHE A 58 22.59 13.50 -57.82
N SER A 59 21.59 12.66 -57.50
CA SER A 59 20.87 11.83 -58.46
C SER A 59 19.45 11.57 -57.95
N GLY A 60 18.66 12.63 -57.84
CA GLY A 60 17.22 12.54 -58.04
C GLY A 60 16.92 13.32 -59.30
N LEU A 61 16.59 12.62 -60.41
CA LEU A 61 15.88 13.12 -61.61
C LEU A 61 16.02 12.13 -62.79
N VAL A 62 15.61 10.86 -62.63
CA VAL A 62 15.02 10.10 -63.76
C VAL A 62 13.97 9.14 -63.21
N HIS A 63 12.73 9.43 -63.57
CA HIS A 63 11.55 8.61 -63.31
C HIS A 63 11.58 7.40 -64.24
N ARG A 64 11.56 6.16 -63.72
CA ARG A 64 11.32 4.97 -64.54
C ARG A 64 10.11 4.23 -64.00
N HIS A 65 9.01 4.33 -64.75
CA HIS A 65 7.80 3.53 -64.58
C HIS A 65 8.15 2.04 -64.60
N ASN A 66 7.68 1.28 -63.61
CA ASN A 66 7.46 -0.15 -63.75
C ASN A 66 6.07 -0.48 -63.17
N HIS A 67 5.28 -1.15 -63.99
CA HIS A 67 3.90 -1.54 -63.75
C HIS A 67 3.74 -2.52 -62.57
N PRO A 68 2.54 -2.58 -61.95
CA PRO A 68 2.26 -3.42 -60.80
C PRO A 68 1.96 -4.86 -61.23
N THR A 69 2.69 -5.82 -60.68
CA THR A 69 2.31 -7.24 -60.72
C THR A 69 1.63 -7.59 -59.39
N SER A 70 0.51 -8.31 -59.49
CA SER A 70 -0.36 -8.81 -58.41
C SER A 70 0.37 -9.48 -57.23
N PRO A 71 -0.27 -9.56 -56.05
CA PRO A 71 0.36 -10.04 -54.82
C PRO A 71 0.53 -11.56 -54.85
N SER A 72 1.70 -12.04 -55.25
CA SER A 72 2.14 -13.38 -54.92
C SER A 72 2.54 -13.44 -53.44
N SER A 73 2.21 -14.57 -52.81
CA SER A 73 2.58 -14.99 -51.46
C SER A 73 3.98 -14.54 -51.02
N PRO A 74 4.22 -14.25 -49.73
CA PRO A 74 5.58 -14.01 -49.26
C PRO A 74 6.41 -15.27 -49.50
N ASP A 75 7.52 -15.14 -50.23
CA ASP A 75 8.49 -16.20 -50.45
C ASP A 75 8.89 -16.81 -49.09
N ILE A 76 8.55 -18.09 -48.92
CA ILE A 76 8.76 -18.85 -47.68
C ILE A 76 10.26 -19.09 -47.46
N GLU A 77 11.09 -18.97 -48.50
CA GLU A 77 12.53 -19.28 -48.46
C GLU A 77 13.41 -18.24 -47.74
N GLU A 78 12.93 -17.02 -47.50
CA GLU A 78 13.72 -15.97 -46.79
C GLU A 78 13.31 -15.73 -45.33
N GLN A 79 12.28 -16.40 -44.80
CA GLN A 79 11.84 -16.17 -43.43
C GLN A 79 12.60 -17.06 -42.43
N PRO A 80 13.28 -16.49 -41.41
CA PRO A 80 14.05 -17.27 -40.44
C PRO A 80 13.16 -18.04 -39.43
N ILE A 81 11.88 -17.66 -39.32
CA ILE A 81 10.90 -18.23 -38.39
C ILE A 81 9.52 -18.32 -39.03
N LEU A 82 8.76 -19.35 -38.63
CA LEU A 82 7.32 -19.49 -38.87
C LEU A 82 6.61 -19.53 -37.52
N VAL A 83 5.69 -18.60 -37.26
CA VAL A 83 4.94 -18.55 -35.99
C VAL A 83 3.54 -19.12 -36.22
N ASN A 84 3.25 -20.24 -35.55
CA ASN A 84 1.99 -20.95 -35.64
C ASN A 84 1.11 -20.65 -34.43
N SER A 85 -0.20 -20.54 -34.63
CA SER A 85 -1.18 -20.56 -33.55
C SER A 85 -1.70 -21.98 -33.36
N VAL A 86 -1.49 -22.55 -32.18
CA VAL A 86 -1.93 -23.88 -31.79
C VAL A 86 -3.04 -23.75 -30.75
N ASP A 87 -4.20 -24.34 -31.02
CA ASP A 87 -5.27 -24.44 -30.02
C ASP A 87 -5.01 -25.66 -29.11
N ARG A 88 -4.70 -25.41 -27.84
CA ARG A 88 -4.56 -26.44 -26.79
C ARG A 88 -5.56 -26.15 -25.67
N ASN A 89 -6.41 -27.12 -25.37
CA ASN A 89 -7.42 -27.05 -24.28
C ASN A 89 -8.33 -25.80 -24.35
N GLY A 90 -8.75 -25.38 -25.55
CA GLY A 90 -9.62 -24.21 -25.73
C GLY A 90 -8.93 -22.84 -25.57
N SER A 91 -7.59 -22.81 -25.45
CA SER A 91 -6.79 -21.59 -25.42
C SER A 91 -5.81 -21.57 -26.59
N ARG A 92 -5.87 -20.52 -27.42
CA ARG A 92 -4.85 -20.24 -28.45
C ARG A 92 -3.50 -20.03 -27.78
N SER A 93 -2.54 -20.85 -28.15
CA SER A 93 -1.13 -20.73 -27.80
C SER A 93 -0.31 -20.47 -29.07
N TYR A 94 0.78 -19.74 -28.96
CA TYR A 94 1.65 -19.44 -30.09
C TYR A 94 2.93 -20.23 -29.96
N GLU A 95 3.35 -20.88 -31.04
CA GLU A 95 4.59 -21.67 -31.12
C GLU A 95 5.38 -21.26 -32.36
N THR A 96 6.65 -20.93 -32.17
CA THR A 96 7.57 -20.50 -33.21
C THR A 96 8.39 -21.69 -33.69
N THR A 97 8.25 -22.02 -34.96
CA THR A 97 9.10 -22.99 -35.67
C THR A 97 10.31 -22.24 -36.25
N PHE A 98 11.50 -22.57 -35.77
CA PHE A 98 12.74 -22.07 -36.36
C PHE A 98 13.04 -22.86 -37.64
N LEU A 99 13.19 -22.15 -38.77
CA LEU A 99 13.30 -22.76 -40.10
C LEU A 99 14.74 -23.09 -40.52
N MET A 100 15.74 -22.58 -39.80
CA MET A 100 17.16 -22.75 -40.15
C MET A 100 17.84 -23.80 -39.26
N GLN A 101 17.19 -24.96 -39.09
CA GLN A 101 17.63 -26.03 -38.17
C GLN A 101 18.94 -26.71 -38.60
N ALA A 102 19.32 -26.59 -39.87
CA ALA A 102 20.56 -27.13 -40.40
C ALA A 102 21.80 -26.26 -40.11
N ASP A 103 21.63 -25.06 -39.56
CA ASP A 103 22.75 -24.16 -39.24
C ASP A 103 23.49 -24.58 -37.96
N ASP A 104 24.82 -24.40 -37.96
CA ASP A 104 25.63 -24.57 -36.75
C ASP A 104 25.15 -23.64 -35.62
N GLY A 105 24.78 -24.25 -34.48
CA GLY A 105 24.25 -23.54 -33.32
C GLY A 105 22.74 -23.28 -33.35
N ALA A 106 21.99 -23.86 -34.30
CA ALA A 106 20.53 -23.76 -34.39
C ALA A 106 19.81 -24.19 -33.10
N GLU A 107 20.36 -25.13 -32.32
CA GLU A 107 19.78 -25.58 -31.05
C GLU A 107 19.60 -24.43 -30.04
N TYR A 108 20.56 -23.50 -29.96
CA TYR A 108 20.48 -22.35 -29.06
C TYR A 108 19.36 -21.39 -29.48
N GLU A 109 19.20 -21.18 -30.78
CA GLU A 109 18.15 -20.31 -31.35
C GLU A 109 16.76 -20.98 -31.17
N LEU A 110 16.65 -22.30 -31.34
CA LEU A 110 15.42 -23.06 -31.11
C LEU A 110 14.99 -23.02 -29.64
N VAL A 111 15.92 -23.20 -28.70
CA VAL A 111 15.65 -23.06 -27.26
C VAL A 111 15.24 -21.63 -26.93
N PHE A 112 15.86 -20.61 -27.54
CA PHE A 112 15.47 -19.22 -27.34
C PHE A 112 14.02 -18.96 -27.77
N PHE A 113 13.62 -19.38 -28.97
CA PHE A 113 12.24 -19.18 -29.45
C PHE A 113 11.22 -19.94 -28.62
N ARG A 114 11.48 -21.20 -28.25
CA ARG A 114 10.60 -21.94 -27.34
C ARG A 114 10.38 -21.21 -26.02
N ARG A 115 11.45 -20.66 -25.43
CA ARG A 115 11.36 -19.87 -24.19
C ARG A 115 10.69 -18.51 -24.38
N LEU A 116 10.86 -17.90 -25.53
CA LEU A 116 10.19 -16.65 -25.89
C LEU A 116 8.68 -16.86 -26.00
N ASP A 117 8.26 -17.97 -26.63
CA ASP A 117 6.86 -18.37 -26.75
C ASP A 117 6.25 -18.72 -25.39
N ASP A 118 6.96 -19.46 -24.53
CA ASP A 118 6.55 -19.73 -23.14
C ASP A 118 6.20 -18.42 -22.39
N GLU A 119 7.10 -17.43 -22.48
CA GLU A 119 6.95 -16.13 -21.84
C GLU A 119 5.82 -15.31 -22.47
N PHE A 120 5.66 -15.36 -23.78
CA PHE A 120 4.57 -14.69 -24.49
C PHE A 120 3.21 -15.26 -24.14
N ASN A 121 3.05 -16.58 -24.18
CA ASN A 121 1.81 -17.26 -23.84
C ASN A 121 1.42 -17.00 -22.37
N LYS A 122 2.39 -16.97 -21.45
CA LYS A 122 2.18 -16.58 -20.05
C LYS A 122 1.60 -15.17 -19.93
N VAL A 123 2.24 -14.19 -20.57
CA VAL A 123 1.81 -12.78 -20.53
C VAL A 123 0.43 -12.61 -21.17
N ASN A 124 0.21 -13.21 -22.34
CA ASN A 124 -1.04 -13.11 -23.10
C ASN A 124 -2.21 -13.73 -22.32
N LYS A 125 -2.01 -14.91 -21.72
CA LYS A 125 -3.01 -15.58 -20.89
C LYS A 125 -3.36 -14.77 -19.64
N PHE A 126 -2.36 -14.23 -18.95
CA PHE A 126 -2.61 -13.38 -17.78
C PHE A 126 -3.37 -12.11 -18.17
N TYR A 127 -2.96 -11.43 -19.24
CA TYR A 127 -3.63 -10.22 -19.71
C TYR A 127 -5.09 -10.50 -20.06
N LYS A 128 -5.37 -11.56 -20.84
CA LYS A 128 -6.74 -11.97 -21.20
C LYS A 128 -7.62 -12.19 -19.96
N SER A 129 -7.13 -12.96 -18.99
CA SER A 129 -7.85 -13.21 -17.73
C SER A 129 -8.14 -11.92 -16.97
N LYS A 130 -7.22 -10.95 -16.97
CA LYS A 130 -7.42 -9.66 -16.32
C LYS A 130 -8.37 -8.74 -17.08
N VAL A 131 -8.38 -8.78 -18.41
CA VAL A 131 -9.39 -8.05 -19.20
C VAL A 131 -10.79 -8.59 -18.91
N GLU A 132 -10.97 -9.91 -18.87
CA GLU A 132 -12.25 -10.54 -18.50
C GLU A 132 -12.71 -10.12 -17.08
N GLU A 133 -11.78 -10.04 -16.12
CA GLU A 133 -12.07 -9.57 -14.75
C GLU A 133 -12.58 -8.12 -14.73
N VAL A 134 -11.92 -7.20 -15.44
CA VAL A 134 -12.33 -5.78 -15.45
C VAL A 134 -13.59 -5.55 -16.28
N THR A 135 -13.85 -6.36 -17.30
CA THR A 135 -15.10 -6.30 -18.07
C THR A 135 -16.29 -6.67 -17.18
N LYS A 136 -16.18 -7.74 -16.40
CA LYS A 136 -17.21 -8.12 -15.41
C LYS A 136 -17.41 -7.04 -14.34
N GLU A 137 -16.33 -6.46 -13.84
CA GLU A 137 -16.40 -5.36 -12.86
C GLU A 137 -17.07 -4.12 -13.45
N ALA A 138 -16.85 -3.82 -14.74
CA ALA A 138 -17.54 -2.73 -15.42
C ALA A 138 -19.03 -2.99 -15.62
N GLU A 139 -19.44 -4.22 -15.92
CA GLU A 139 -20.86 -4.59 -15.98
C GLU A 139 -21.55 -4.36 -14.63
N ILE A 140 -20.90 -4.76 -13.54
CA ILE A 140 -21.39 -4.51 -12.19
C ILE A 140 -21.48 -3.00 -11.93
N LEU A 141 -20.44 -2.22 -12.25
CA LEU A 141 -20.47 -0.76 -12.10
C LEU A 141 -21.56 -0.10 -12.95
N ASN A 142 -21.87 -0.64 -14.13
CA ASN A 142 -22.97 -0.17 -14.97
C ASN A 142 -24.32 -0.40 -14.28
N LYS A 143 -24.55 -1.60 -13.73
CA LYS A 143 -25.75 -1.90 -12.92
C LYS A 143 -25.90 -0.92 -11.76
N GLN A 144 -24.80 -0.66 -11.03
CA GLN A 144 -24.79 0.31 -9.94
C GLN A 144 -25.12 1.74 -10.40
N MET A 145 -24.67 2.11 -11.60
CA MET A 145 -24.96 3.42 -12.19
C MET A 145 -26.45 3.54 -12.56
N ASP A 146 -27.04 2.49 -13.12
CA ASP A 146 -28.49 2.43 -13.42
C ASP A 146 -29.31 2.58 -12.14
N ALA A 147 -28.90 1.90 -11.06
CA ALA A 147 -29.52 2.04 -9.75
C ALA A 147 -29.34 3.45 -9.16
N LEU A 148 -28.18 4.08 -9.32
CA LEU A 148 -27.96 5.48 -8.90
C LEU A 148 -28.86 6.45 -9.65
N ILE A 149 -28.99 6.29 -10.98
CA ILE A 149 -29.86 7.15 -11.81
C ILE A 149 -31.31 7.01 -11.34
N ALA A 150 -31.78 5.78 -11.15
CA ALA A 150 -33.11 5.53 -10.62
C ALA A 150 -33.32 6.14 -9.22
N PHE A 151 -32.30 6.01 -8.35
CA PHE A 151 -32.32 6.59 -7.00
C PHE A 151 -32.37 8.12 -7.03
N ARG A 152 -31.59 8.76 -7.92
CA ARG A 152 -31.59 10.21 -8.12
C ARG A 152 -32.96 10.71 -8.58
N ILE A 153 -33.56 10.05 -9.58
CA ILE A 153 -34.91 10.37 -10.08
C ILE A 153 -35.94 10.32 -8.94
N LYS A 154 -35.90 9.30 -8.09
CA LYS A 154 -36.86 9.13 -6.99
C LYS A 154 -36.67 10.13 -5.85
N VAL A 155 -35.44 10.60 -5.61
CA VAL A 155 -35.13 11.60 -4.58
C VAL A 155 -35.43 13.02 -5.05
N GLU A 156 -35.14 13.34 -6.32
CA GLU A 156 -35.36 14.67 -6.90
C GLU A 156 -36.83 14.91 -7.27
N ASN A 157 -37.63 13.85 -7.44
CA ASN A 157 -39.06 13.91 -7.68
C ASN A 157 -39.89 13.02 -6.75
N PRO A 158 -40.20 13.47 -5.53
CA PRO A 158 -40.99 12.70 -4.58
C PRO A 158 -42.44 12.51 -5.05
N GLN A 159 -43.09 13.58 -5.57
CA GLN A 159 -44.36 13.61 -6.32
C GLN A 159 -44.52 15.02 -6.95
N GLY A 160 -44.95 15.12 -8.22
CA GLY A 160 -45.41 16.40 -8.80
C GLY A 160 -44.77 16.92 -10.10
N TRP A 161 -44.33 16.06 -11.03
CA TRP A 161 -43.88 16.48 -12.38
C TRP A 161 -44.72 15.74 -13.45
N SER A 162 -45.25 16.47 -14.44
CA SER A 162 -46.21 15.93 -15.44
C SER A 162 -45.68 14.70 -16.18
N TRP A 163 -46.58 13.78 -16.52
CA TRP A 163 -46.25 12.49 -17.13
C TRP A 163 -45.69 12.63 -18.56
N GLU A 164 -45.98 13.71 -19.29
CA GLU A 164 -45.45 13.93 -20.64
C GLU A 164 -43.94 14.19 -20.64
N ASP A 165 -43.44 15.00 -19.69
CA ASP A 165 -42.00 15.25 -19.49
C ASP A 165 -41.25 13.98 -19.04
N ARG A 166 -41.95 13.09 -18.34
CA ARG A 166 -41.47 11.82 -17.81
C ARG A 166 -41.00 10.86 -18.91
N SER A 167 -41.58 10.92 -20.09
CA SER A 167 -41.25 10.01 -21.19
C SER A 167 -40.03 10.51 -21.98
N GLY A 168 -39.95 11.80 -22.26
CA GLY A 168 -38.91 12.38 -23.13
C GLY A 168 -37.50 12.27 -22.54
N GLU A 169 -37.33 12.67 -21.28
CA GLU A 169 -35.99 12.72 -20.68
C GLU A 169 -35.49 11.33 -20.23
N ILE A 170 -36.42 10.46 -19.80
CA ILE A 170 -36.09 9.06 -19.47
C ILE A 170 -35.77 8.26 -20.74
N THR A 171 -36.49 8.50 -21.84
CA THR A 171 -36.18 7.87 -23.13
C THR A 171 -34.84 8.39 -23.67
N ARG A 172 -34.50 9.66 -23.46
CA ARG A 172 -33.19 10.21 -23.85
C ARG A 172 -32.03 9.65 -23.03
N LEU A 173 -32.17 9.58 -21.71
CA LEU A 173 -31.15 9.01 -20.82
C LEU A 173 -31.01 7.49 -21.01
N ALA A 174 -32.11 6.77 -21.21
CA ALA A 174 -32.10 5.34 -21.47
C ALA A 174 -31.65 5.00 -22.90
N SER A 175 -31.95 5.84 -23.91
CA SER A 175 -31.46 5.64 -25.27
C SER A 175 -29.98 5.94 -25.40
N ASP A 176 -29.42 6.90 -24.64
CA ASP A 176 -27.96 7.12 -24.57
C ASP A 176 -27.23 5.89 -23.99
N VAL A 177 -27.81 5.26 -22.96
CA VAL A 177 -27.26 4.04 -22.33
C VAL A 177 -27.48 2.81 -23.21
N ALA A 178 -28.65 2.68 -23.86
CA ALA A 178 -28.93 1.61 -24.81
C ALA A 178 -28.10 1.76 -26.09
N ALA A 179 -27.82 2.97 -26.56
CA ALA A 179 -26.88 3.25 -27.65
C ALA A 179 -25.46 2.88 -27.25
N SER A 180 -25.06 3.17 -26.01
CA SER A 180 -23.78 2.71 -25.44
C SER A 180 -23.72 1.17 -25.30
N THR A 181 -24.86 0.50 -25.07
CA THR A 181 -25.00 -0.96 -24.94
C THR A 181 -25.06 -1.66 -26.31
N ALA A 182 -25.72 -1.04 -27.28
CA ALA A 182 -25.79 -1.49 -28.67
C ALA A 182 -24.43 -1.31 -29.37
N ALA A 183 -23.69 -0.24 -29.07
CA ALA A 183 -22.30 -0.09 -29.47
C ALA A 183 -21.38 -1.17 -28.86
N LEU A 184 -21.71 -1.68 -27.66
CA LEU A 184 -21.06 -2.83 -27.05
C LEU A 184 -21.35 -4.12 -27.83
N ALA A 185 -22.62 -4.38 -28.18
CA ALA A 185 -23.03 -5.58 -28.90
C ALA A 185 -22.53 -5.61 -30.37
N ALA A 186 -22.45 -4.44 -31.02
CA ALA A 186 -21.93 -4.28 -32.38
C ALA A 186 -20.40 -4.43 -32.49
N SER A 187 -19.69 -4.56 -31.37
CA SER A 187 -18.22 -4.68 -31.34
C SER A 187 -17.68 -6.12 -31.36
N THR A 188 -18.54 -7.09 -31.68
CA THR A 188 -18.12 -8.46 -32.06
C THR A 188 -17.50 -8.41 -33.47
N PRO A 189 -16.29 -8.93 -33.71
CA PRO A 189 -15.52 -8.53 -34.88
C PRO A 189 -16.04 -9.13 -36.19
N ALA A 190 -16.42 -8.27 -37.14
CA ALA A 190 -16.19 -8.49 -38.57
C ALA A 190 -15.11 -7.49 -39.00
N GLY A 191 -13.99 -8.01 -39.50
CA GLY A 191 -12.72 -7.30 -39.58
C GLY A 191 -12.74 -6.00 -40.39
N ALA A 192 -12.00 -5.01 -39.90
CA ALA A 192 -11.45 -3.95 -40.73
C ALA A 192 -10.14 -3.44 -40.12
N ARG A 193 -9.04 -3.59 -40.89
CA ARG A 193 -7.74 -2.96 -40.65
C ARG A 193 -7.84 -1.46 -40.88
N ALA A 194 -7.29 -0.66 -39.98
CA ALA A 194 -6.77 0.66 -40.33
C ALA A 194 -5.59 1.04 -39.42
N SER A 195 -4.48 1.35 -40.08
CA SER A 195 -3.20 1.84 -39.55
C SER A 195 -3.36 2.99 -38.56
N ARG A 196 -2.69 2.91 -37.39
CA ARG A 196 -2.39 4.10 -36.57
C ARG A 196 -0.95 4.11 -36.08
N ARG A 197 -0.29 5.23 -36.37
CA ARG A 197 1.00 5.68 -35.84
C ARG A 197 0.96 5.68 -34.30
N ALA A 198 2.08 5.28 -33.72
CA ALA A 198 2.30 5.21 -32.29
C ALA A 198 2.04 6.55 -31.59
N GLU A 199 1.07 6.57 -30.67
CA GLU A 199 0.99 7.61 -29.64
C GLU A 199 2.08 7.35 -28.59
N HIS A 200 2.90 8.37 -28.36
CA HIS A 200 3.98 8.35 -27.39
C HIS A 200 3.37 8.44 -25.98
N MET A 201 3.65 7.45 -25.12
CA MET A 201 3.34 7.58 -23.69
C MET A 201 4.31 8.60 -23.09
N GLU A 202 3.77 9.63 -22.43
CA GLU A 202 4.57 10.51 -21.58
C GLU A 202 5.25 9.66 -20.50
N VAL A 203 6.57 9.71 -20.49
CA VAL A 203 7.39 9.23 -19.39
C VAL A 203 6.88 9.91 -18.11
N ILE A 204 6.77 9.17 -17.01
CA ILE A 204 6.56 9.76 -15.69
C ILE A 204 7.83 10.56 -15.35
N GLU A 205 7.89 11.81 -15.80
CA GLU A 205 8.99 12.74 -15.53
C GLU A 205 8.56 13.78 -14.49
N GLU A 206 9.40 13.92 -13.45
CA GLU A 206 9.36 15.02 -12.49
C GLU A 206 10.09 16.23 -13.12
N GLY A 207 9.39 17.19 -13.74
CA GLY A 207 10.03 18.42 -14.24
C GLY A 207 9.09 19.33 -15.04
N PRO A 208 9.29 20.66 -15.06
CA PRO A 208 8.20 21.61 -15.24
C PRO A 208 8.03 22.07 -16.69
N SER A 209 6.79 22.25 -17.13
CA SER A 209 6.50 23.16 -18.25
C SER A 209 5.59 24.30 -17.82
N ARG A 210 5.93 25.48 -18.37
CA ARG A 210 5.25 26.76 -18.25
C ARG A 210 4.14 26.86 -19.31
N HIS A 211 3.20 27.76 -19.01
CA HIS A 211 2.27 28.49 -19.87
C HIS A 211 2.13 28.05 -21.33
N GLU A 212 0.89 27.73 -21.71
CA GLU A 212 0.38 28.07 -23.03
C GLU A 212 -1.03 28.65 -22.91
N GLU A 213 -1.23 29.66 -23.74
CA GLU A 213 -2.38 30.53 -23.92
C GLU A 213 -3.57 29.80 -24.54
N SER A 214 -4.74 30.42 -24.35
CA SER A 214 -6.00 30.06 -24.99
C SER A 214 -5.98 30.40 -26.47
N ASP A 215 -6.50 29.51 -27.31
CA ASP A 215 -7.24 29.93 -28.50
C ASP A 215 -8.50 29.06 -28.63
N GLU A 216 -9.64 29.75 -28.72
CA GLU A 216 -10.96 29.22 -29.00
C GLU A 216 -11.16 29.13 -30.51
N ASP A 217 -11.61 27.99 -31.03
CA ASP A 217 -12.36 27.95 -32.28
C ASP A 217 -13.56 27.02 -32.12
N LYS A 218 -14.75 27.60 -32.32
CA LYS A 218 -16.05 26.93 -32.31
C LYS A 218 -16.42 26.58 -33.75
N GLU A 219 -16.70 25.32 -34.04
CA GLU A 219 -17.50 24.93 -35.20
C GLU A 219 -18.82 24.30 -34.72
N GLU A 220 -19.93 24.94 -35.09
CA GLU A 220 -21.29 24.44 -34.94
C GLU A 220 -21.62 23.42 -36.04
N ILE A 221 -22.14 22.25 -35.66
CA ILE A 221 -22.73 21.30 -36.60
C ILE A 221 -24.23 21.24 -36.33
N VAL A 222 -25.03 21.77 -37.27
CA VAL A 222 -26.48 21.69 -37.30
C VAL A 222 -26.92 20.30 -37.79
N GLN A 223 -27.66 19.55 -36.97
CA GLN A 223 -28.34 18.32 -37.40
C GLN A 223 -29.83 18.57 -37.62
N VAL A 224 -30.28 18.30 -38.85
CA VAL A 224 -31.68 18.35 -39.31
C VAL A 224 -32.45 17.14 -38.78
N GLN A 225 -33.54 17.38 -38.04
CA GLN A 225 -34.50 16.35 -37.62
C GLN A 225 -35.61 16.18 -38.68
N LYS A 226 -35.91 14.92 -39.06
CA LYS A 226 -37.18 14.53 -39.69
C LYS A 226 -38.04 13.80 -38.66
N PRO A 227 -39.37 14.04 -38.60
CA PRO A 227 -40.24 13.42 -37.61
C PRO A 227 -40.69 12.03 -38.05
N VAL A 228 -40.72 11.09 -37.10
CA VAL A 228 -41.44 9.81 -37.23
C VAL A 228 -42.46 9.78 -36.10
N ASN A 229 -43.74 9.62 -36.46
CA ASN A 229 -44.87 9.53 -35.53
C ASN A 229 -44.77 8.25 -34.69
N ASN A 230 -44.92 8.39 -33.36
CA ASN A 230 -45.02 7.30 -32.41
C ASN A 230 -46.44 7.24 -31.83
N ASP A 231 -47.14 6.14 -32.10
CA ASP A 231 -48.26 5.69 -31.27
C ASP A 231 -47.83 4.40 -30.58
N LEU A 232 -47.63 4.46 -29.25
CA LEU A 232 -47.70 3.32 -28.33
C LEU A 232 -47.61 3.82 -26.88
N LYS A 233 -48.80 3.98 -26.28
CA LYS A 233 -49.01 4.19 -24.84
C LYS A 233 -48.46 3.00 -24.02
N GLY A 234 -47.81 3.30 -22.90
CA GLY A 234 -47.86 2.44 -21.71
C GLY A 234 -46.69 1.48 -21.42
N ARG A 235 -45.43 1.95 -21.41
CA ARG A 235 -44.35 1.23 -20.71
C ARG A 235 -43.69 2.13 -19.66
N LYS A 236 -43.83 1.78 -18.38
CA LYS A 236 -42.97 2.31 -17.31
C LYS A 236 -41.51 2.06 -17.70
N PRO A 237 -40.61 3.04 -17.62
CA PRO A 237 -39.24 2.84 -18.05
C PRO A 237 -38.50 1.91 -17.07
N ALA A 238 -37.69 1.00 -17.63
CA ALA A 238 -36.91 -0.03 -16.95
C ALA A 238 -36.07 0.41 -15.72
N PRO A 239 -35.58 1.67 -15.56
CA PRO A 239 -34.73 2.05 -14.43
C PRO A 239 -35.42 1.99 -13.05
N LEU A 240 -36.71 2.30 -12.95
CA LEU A 240 -37.38 2.42 -11.64
C LEU A 240 -37.69 1.06 -10.99
N GLN A 241 -37.86 -0.01 -11.79
CA GLN A 241 -38.12 -1.36 -11.27
C GLN A 241 -36.88 -1.96 -10.59
N ILE A 242 -35.68 -1.51 -10.97
CA ILE A 242 -34.40 -1.94 -10.38
C ILE A 242 -34.37 -1.63 -8.88
N LEU A 243 -34.96 -0.51 -8.44
CA LEU A 243 -35.01 -0.12 -7.03
C LEU A 243 -35.81 -1.09 -6.14
N ASN A 244 -36.66 -1.94 -6.72
CA ASN A 244 -37.42 -2.93 -5.94
C ASN A 244 -36.60 -4.20 -5.64
N ARG A 245 -35.47 -4.41 -6.34
CA ARG A 245 -34.60 -5.59 -6.22
C ARG A 245 -33.22 -5.26 -5.64
N VAL A 246 -33.08 -4.05 -5.11
CA VAL A 246 -31.82 -3.50 -4.66
C VAL A 246 -31.93 -3.17 -3.18
N LYS A 247 -30.89 -3.47 -2.41
CA LYS A 247 -30.76 -3.06 -1.00
C LYS A 247 -29.54 -2.15 -0.85
N ILE A 248 -29.63 -1.12 0.01
CA ILE A 248 -28.46 -0.28 0.32
C ILE A 248 -27.51 -1.08 1.20
N ASN A 249 -26.26 -1.19 0.78
CA ASN A 249 -25.21 -1.79 1.57
C ASN A 249 -24.78 -0.81 2.68
N ASN A 250 -25.29 -1.02 3.90
CA ASN A 250 -24.85 -0.28 5.08
C ASN A 250 -23.57 -0.90 5.64
N THR A 251 -22.43 -0.60 5.02
CA THR A 251 -21.10 -1.13 5.42
C THR A 251 -20.49 -0.46 6.65
N LEU A 252 -21.16 0.52 7.26
CA LEU A 252 -20.69 1.15 8.50
C LEU A 252 -21.22 0.34 9.69
N GLU A 253 -20.41 -0.62 10.13
CA GLU A 253 -20.59 -1.28 11.42
C GLU A 253 -20.39 -0.24 12.54
N THR A 254 -21.51 0.34 12.96
CA THR A 254 -21.58 1.18 14.16
C THR A 254 -21.70 0.29 15.40
N PRO A 255 -21.31 0.76 16.60
CA PRO A 255 -21.53 0.01 17.84
C PRO A 255 -22.99 -0.42 18.00
N ARG A 256 -23.92 0.43 17.55
CA ARG A 256 -25.36 0.14 17.55
C ARG A 256 -25.71 -1.02 16.62
N SER A 257 -25.14 -1.13 15.42
CA SER A 257 -25.39 -2.29 14.55
C SER A 257 -24.74 -3.58 15.07
N THR A 258 -23.60 -3.48 15.76
CA THR A 258 -22.93 -4.62 16.39
C THR A 258 -23.74 -5.16 17.58
N ILE A 259 -24.20 -4.26 18.46
CA ILE A 259 -25.07 -4.59 19.59
C ILE A 259 -26.41 -5.14 19.09
N LYS A 260 -27.01 -4.53 18.05
CA LYS A 260 -28.23 -5.06 17.42
C LYS A 260 -28.05 -6.45 16.81
N GLY A 261 -26.89 -6.73 16.21
CA GLY A 261 -26.55 -8.06 15.70
C GLY A 261 -26.41 -9.09 16.82
N PHE A 262 -25.85 -8.70 17.97
CA PHE A 262 -25.77 -9.56 19.15
C PHE A 262 -27.14 -9.79 19.82
N LEU A 263 -28.03 -8.79 19.74
CA LEU A 263 -29.40 -8.83 20.25
C LEU A 263 -30.41 -9.40 19.23
N ASN A 264 -29.95 -9.96 18.09
CA ASN A 264 -30.81 -10.47 17.01
C ASN A 264 -31.91 -9.48 16.55
N VAL A 265 -31.66 -8.18 16.61
CA VAL A 265 -32.61 -7.15 16.14
C VAL A 265 -32.54 -7.08 14.61
N PRO A 266 -33.67 -7.15 13.88
CA PRO A 266 -33.65 -7.09 12.42
C PRO A 266 -32.97 -5.81 11.93
N LYS A 267 -31.98 -5.97 11.04
CA LYS A 267 -31.34 -4.82 10.37
C LYS A 267 -32.40 -4.16 9.48
N GLN A 268 -32.73 -2.89 9.73
CA GLN A 268 -33.51 -2.11 8.78
C GLN A 268 -32.67 -1.89 7.51
N THR A 269 -32.88 -2.75 6.51
CA THR A 269 -32.26 -2.70 5.17
C THR A 269 -33.09 -1.93 4.15
N GLU A 270 -34.23 -1.38 4.56
CA GLU A 270 -35.12 -0.65 3.67
C GLU A 270 -34.45 0.60 3.07
N LEU A 271 -34.53 0.71 1.73
CA LEU A 271 -34.10 1.86 0.95
C LEU A 271 -34.85 3.13 1.37
N LYS A 272 -34.24 3.95 2.22
CA LYS A 272 -34.74 5.31 2.50
C LYS A 272 -34.28 6.27 1.40
N PHE A 273 -35.20 6.72 0.57
CA PHE A 273 -34.96 7.66 -0.51
C PHE A 273 -34.89 9.09 0.04
N ASN A 274 -33.71 9.50 0.52
CA ASN A 274 -33.45 10.86 0.96
C ASN A 274 -32.19 11.43 0.31
N ARG A 275 -32.06 12.76 0.34
CA ARG A 275 -30.93 13.48 -0.28
C ARG A 275 -29.59 13.17 0.38
N GLU A 276 -29.60 12.78 1.66
CA GLU A 276 -28.40 12.38 2.40
C GLU A 276 -27.86 11.02 1.94
N ASN A 277 -28.72 10.02 1.79
CA ASN A 277 -28.36 8.71 1.25
C ASN A 277 -27.93 8.83 -0.20
N LEU A 278 -28.57 9.68 -1.01
CA LEU A 278 -28.10 9.98 -2.37
C LEU A 278 -26.65 10.48 -2.36
N LYS A 279 -26.34 11.48 -1.54
CA LYS A 279 -24.95 12.00 -1.40
C LYS A 279 -23.97 10.90 -0.94
N LYS A 280 -24.39 10.02 -0.04
CA LYS A 280 -23.57 8.89 0.45
C LYS A 280 -23.28 7.88 -0.66
N VAL A 281 -24.30 7.46 -1.40
CA VAL A 281 -24.20 6.54 -2.55
C VAL A 281 -23.33 7.14 -3.64
N GLU A 282 -23.54 8.41 -4.00
CA GLU A 282 -22.71 9.12 -4.97
C GLU A 282 -21.25 9.19 -4.53
N GLY A 283 -21.00 9.45 -3.24
CA GLY A 283 -19.65 9.45 -2.67
C GLY A 283 -18.96 8.09 -2.77
N GLN A 284 -19.68 7.00 -2.50
CA GLN A 284 -19.16 5.64 -2.64
C GLN A 284 -18.86 5.28 -4.10
N LEU A 285 -19.77 5.61 -5.04
CA LEU A 285 -19.54 5.35 -6.46
C LEU A 285 -18.39 6.18 -7.02
N LYS A 286 -18.25 7.45 -6.64
CA LYS A 286 -17.06 8.24 -7.02
C LYS A 286 -15.76 7.53 -6.66
N LEU A 287 -15.68 6.96 -5.46
CA LEU A 287 -14.50 6.21 -5.02
C LEU A 287 -14.32 4.91 -5.83
N ALA A 288 -15.41 4.19 -6.10
CA ALA A 288 -15.37 2.96 -6.90
C ALA A 288 -14.88 3.22 -8.33
N PHE A 289 -15.40 4.26 -9.00
CA PHE A 289 -14.97 4.65 -10.35
C PHE A 289 -13.49 5.08 -10.38
N VAL A 290 -13.02 5.85 -9.39
CA VAL A 290 -11.60 6.24 -9.31
C VAL A 290 -10.70 5.01 -9.14
N ALA A 291 -11.07 4.07 -8.26
CA ALA A 291 -10.32 2.84 -8.06
C ALA A 291 -10.29 1.96 -9.32
N PHE A 292 -11.45 1.80 -9.96
CA PHE A 292 -11.58 1.03 -11.20
C PHE A 292 -10.76 1.64 -12.35
N TYR A 293 -10.81 2.97 -12.50
CA TYR A 293 -10.02 3.66 -13.51
C TYR A 293 -8.51 3.47 -13.32
N GLN A 294 -8.02 3.46 -12.08
CA GLN A 294 -6.62 3.18 -11.78
C GLN A 294 -6.23 1.74 -12.10
N LYS A 295 -7.14 0.79 -11.87
CA LYS A 295 -6.99 -0.61 -12.29
C LYS A 295 -6.80 -0.72 -13.80
N LEU A 296 -7.66 -0.08 -14.59
CA LEU A 296 -7.52 -0.03 -16.05
C LEU A 296 -6.18 0.56 -16.50
N ARG A 297 -5.71 1.64 -15.85
CA ARG A 297 -4.39 2.23 -16.16
C ARG A 297 -3.23 1.26 -15.92
N LEU A 298 -3.25 0.48 -14.83
CA LEU A 298 -2.22 -0.53 -14.59
C LEU A 298 -2.27 -1.64 -15.65
N HIS A 299 -3.46 -2.09 -16.06
CA HIS A 299 -3.60 -3.08 -17.13
C HIS A 299 -3.10 -2.54 -18.48
N LYS A 300 -3.41 -1.29 -18.83
CA LYS A 300 -2.87 -0.62 -20.03
C LYS A 300 -1.33 -0.55 -19.99
N SER A 301 -0.76 -0.16 -18.85
CA SER A 301 0.68 -0.15 -18.64
C SER A 301 1.31 -1.54 -18.75
N PHE A 302 0.65 -2.57 -18.21
CA PHE A 302 1.10 -3.96 -18.32
C PHE A 302 1.21 -4.43 -19.77
N SER A 303 0.18 -4.21 -20.60
CA SER A 303 0.23 -4.57 -22.02
C SER A 303 1.36 -3.83 -22.74
N PHE A 304 1.40 -2.49 -22.61
CA PHE A 304 2.42 -1.65 -23.24
C PHE A 304 3.85 -2.08 -22.88
N LEU A 305 4.14 -2.28 -21.59
CA LEU A 305 5.48 -2.64 -21.12
C LEU A 305 5.92 -4.01 -21.65
N ASN A 306 5.03 -5.00 -21.70
CA ASN A 306 5.37 -6.31 -22.23
C ASN A 306 5.57 -6.29 -23.75
N THR A 307 4.68 -5.62 -24.50
CA THR A 307 4.84 -5.45 -25.96
C THR A 307 6.17 -4.75 -26.29
N LEU A 308 6.51 -3.70 -25.54
CA LEU A 308 7.79 -3.01 -25.68
C LEU A 308 8.99 -3.91 -25.35
N ALA A 309 8.88 -4.75 -24.32
CA ALA A 309 9.92 -5.69 -23.96
C ALA A 309 10.10 -6.79 -25.04
N PHE A 310 9.02 -7.26 -25.69
CA PHE A 310 9.07 -8.26 -26.76
C PHE A 310 9.73 -7.65 -27.99
N SER A 311 9.36 -6.42 -28.34
CA SER A 311 10.02 -5.65 -29.40
C SER A 311 11.52 -5.48 -29.13
N LYS A 312 11.91 -5.14 -27.90
CA LYS A 312 13.32 -4.91 -27.56
C LYS A 312 14.16 -6.19 -27.46
N ILE A 313 13.57 -7.32 -27.06
CA ILE A 313 14.31 -8.60 -27.03
C ILE A 313 14.48 -9.14 -28.46
N MET A 314 13.47 -9.02 -29.32
CA MET A 314 13.56 -9.40 -30.72
C MET A 314 14.54 -8.53 -31.51
N LYS A 315 14.49 -7.20 -31.34
CA LYS A 315 15.51 -6.31 -31.93
C LYS A 315 16.94 -6.65 -31.47
N LYS A 316 17.09 -7.18 -30.25
CA LYS A 316 18.39 -7.64 -29.75
C LYS A 316 18.80 -8.96 -30.39
N TYR A 317 17.86 -9.88 -30.59
CA TYR A 317 18.08 -11.12 -31.32
C TYR A 317 18.56 -10.82 -32.74
N ASP A 318 17.82 -10.02 -33.53
CA ASP A 318 18.20 -9.68 -34.91
C ASP A 318 19.59 -9.03 -34.98
N LYS A 319 19.94 -8.19 -33.99
CA LYS A 319 21.27 -7.58 -33.91
C LYS A 319 22.40 -8.60 -33.65
N ILE A 320 22.13 -9.68 -32.93
CA ILE A 320 23.11 -10.71 -32.58
C ILE A 320 23.24 -11.75 -33.69
N THR A 321 22.10 -12.15 -34.27
CA THR A 321 22.05 -13.24 -35.25
C THR A 321 22.15 -12.75 -36.69
N SER A 322 21.92 -11.46 -36.94
CA SER A 322 21.77 -10.86 -38.27
C SER A 322 20.64 -11.49 -39.09
N ARG A 323 19.66 -12.12 -38.42
CA ARG A 323 18.45 -12.66 -39.02
C ARG A 323 17.32 -11.64 -38.85
N ASN A 324 16.46 -11.44 -39.85
CA ASN A 324 15.36 -10.46 -39.81
C ASN A 324 14.06 -11.05 -39.19
N ALA A 325 14.14 -11.63 -37.99
CA ALA A 325 13.02 -12.36 -37.39
C ALA A 325 12.02 -11.44 -36.65
N THR A 326 12.43 -10.23 -36.23
CA THR A 326 11.56 -9.32 -35.46
C THR A 326 10.24 -9.02 -36.17
N LYS A 327 10.24 -8.84 -37.50
CA LYS A 327 9.03 -8.48 -38.25
C LYS A 327 7.97 -9.58 -38.19
N SER A 328 8.37 -10.83 -38.39
CA SER A 328 7.48 -11.99 -38.34
C SER A 328 6.93 -12.20 -36.92
N TYR A 329 7.80 -12.16 -35.91
CA TYR A 329 7.39 -12.35 -34.51
C TYR A 329 6.48 -11.23 -34.01
N MET A 330 6.82 -9.96 -34.29
CA MET A 330 6.00 -8.82 -33.86
C MET A 330 4.64 -8.80 -34.56
N ASN A 331 4.52 -9.27 -35.80
CA ASN A 331 3.22 -9.44 -36.44
C ASN A 331 2.33 -10.42 -35.66
N MET A 332 2.88 -11.49 -35.09
CA MET A 332 2.11 -12.36 -34.19
C MET A 332 1.70 -11.64 -32.90
N VAL A 333 2.64 -10.90 -32.27
CA VAL A 333 2.36 -10.13 -31.04
C VAL A 333 1.25 -9.10 -31.28
N ASP A 334 1.31 -8.36 -32.39
CA ASP A 334 0.35 -7.31 -32.75
C ASP A 334 -1.04 -7.88 -33.06
N ASN A 335 -1.11 -9.09 -33.64
CA ASN A 335 -2.39 -9.80 -33.91
C ASN A 335 -2.90 -10.63 -32.72
N SER A 336 -2.16 -10.68 -31.62
CA SER A 336 -2.58 -11.41 -30.41
C SER A 336 -3.51 -10.57 -29.53
N TYR A 337 -4.17 -11.21 -28.58
CA TYR A 337 -5.01 -10.51 -27.60
C TYR A 337 -4.22 -9.44 -26.81
N LEU A 338 -2.92 -9.64 -26.54
CA LEU A 338 -2.08 -8.65 -25.88
C LEU A 338 -1.91 -7.35 -26.71
N GLY A 339 -1.77 -7.49 -28.03
CA GLY A 339 -1.44 -6.40 -28.95
C GLY A 339 -2.66 -5.74 -29.60
N SER A 340 -3.70 -6.51 -29.90
CA SER A 340 -4.89 -6.04 -30.63
C SER A 340 -6.08 -5.66 -29.75
N SER A 341 -6.02 -5.95 -28.44
CA SER A 341 -7.13 -5.68 -27.52
C SER A 341 -7.24 -4.18 -27.20
N ASP A 342 -8.30 -3.56 -27.68
CA ASP A 342 -8.66 -2.17 -27.36
C ASP A 342 -9.68 -2.08 -26.20
N GLU A 343 -10.13 -3.20 -25.65
CA GLU A 343 -11.19 -3.28 -24.64
C GLU A 343 -10.87 -2.44 -23.41
N VAL A 344 -9.64 -2.52 -22.89
CA VAL A 344 -9.22 -1.71 -21.73
C VAL A 344 -9.23 -0.22 -22.06
N THR A 345 -8.78 0.17 -23.26
CA THR A 345 -8.76 1.58 -23.69
C THR A 345 -10.17 2.12 -23.85
N LYS A 346 -11.06 1.38 -24.53
CA LYS A 346 -12.48 1.72 -24.67
C LYS A 346 -13.18 1.83 -23.32
N LEU A 347 -12.85 0.94 -22.40
CA LEU A 347 -13.42 0.96 -21.05
C LEU A 347 -12.96 2.16 -20.24
N MET A 348 -11.69 2.56 -20.40
CA MET A 348 -11.17 3.80 -19.80
C MET A 348 -11.91 5.03 -20.33
N GLU A 349 -12.09 5.15 -21.65
CA GLU A 349 -12.82 6.26 -22.27
C GLU A 349 -14.27 6.33 -21.78
N ARG A 350 -14.95 5.17 -21.68
CA ARG A 350 -16.31 5.09 -21.13
C ARG A 350 -16.36 5.54 -19.68
N VAL A 351 -15.42 5.09 -18.84
CA VAL A 351 -15.32 5.52 -17.44
C VAL A 351 -15.10 7.03 -17.34
N GLU A 352 -14.22 7.60 -18.17
CA GLU A 352 -13.99 9.05 -18.23
C GLU A 352 -15.28 9.80 -18.60
N ALA A 353 -15.97 9.38 -19.67
CA ALA A 353 -17.22 10.00 -20.12
C ALA A 353 -18.34 9.92 -19.07
N THR A 354 -18.59 8.74 -18.51
CA THR A 354 -19.61 8.54 -17.47
C THR A 354 -19.28 9.35 -16.21
N PHE A 355 -18.02 9.35 -15.78
CA PHE A 355 -17.63 10.08 -14.58
C PHE A 355 -17.76 11.60 -14.76
N ILE A 356 -17.33 12.12 -15.91
CA ILE A 356 -17.44 13.54 -16.23
C ILE A 356 -18.92 13.97 -16.27
N LYS A 357 -19.78 13.20 -16.95
CA LYS A 357 -21.22 13.47 -17.08
C LYS A 357 -21.93 13.47 -15.72
N HIS A 358 -21.72 12.44 -14.88
CA HIS A 358 -22.55 12.23 -13.70
C HIS A 358 -21.97 12.75 -12.37
N PHE A 359 -20.65 12.96 -12.29
CA PHE A 359 -19.97 13.34 -11.04
C PHE A 359 -19.22 14.67 -11.11
N ALA A 360 -18.90 15.15 -12.31
CA ALA A 360 -18.18 16.40 -12.52
C ALA A 360 -19.01 17.51 -13.21
N ASN A 361 -20.31 17.32 -13.36
CA ASN A 361 -21.22 18.25 -14.06
C ASN A 361 -20.70 18.64 -15.45
N SER A 362 -20.23 17.65 -16.21
CA SER A 362 -19.64 17.83 -17.54
C SER A 362 -18.34 18.66 -17.59
N ASN A 363 -17.74 19.00 -16.44
CA ASN A 363 -16.44 19.66 -16.40
C ASN A 363 -15.30 18.62 -16.53
N ARG A 364 -14.71 18.55 -17.72
CA ARG A 364 -13.61 17.61 -18.04
C ARG A 364 -12.39 17.79 -17.15
N SER A 365 -11.93 19.03 -16.92
CA SER A 365 -10.74 19.30 -16.09
C SER A 365 -10.93 18.81 -14.65
N LYS A 366 -12.10 19.10 -14.07
CA LYS A 366 -12.48 18.63 -12.74
C LYS A 366 -12.60 17.11 -12.69
N GLY A 367 -13.24 16.47 -13.68
CA GLY A 367 -13.36 15.01 -13.74
C GLY A 367 -12.00 14.31 -13.86
N MET A 368 -11.16 14.78 -14.78
CA MET A 368 -9.84 14.19 -15.02
C MET A 368 -8.87 14.40 -13.85
N SER A 369 -8.92 15.55 -13.18
CA SER A 369 -8.09 15.77 -11.97
C SER A 369 -8.44 14.83 -10.82
N VAL A 370 -9.69 14.34 -10.74
CA VAL A 370 -10.13 13.35 -9.75
C VAL A 370 -9.77 11.92 -10.16
N LEU A 371 -9.98 11.55 -11.44
CA LEU A 371 -9.63 10.22 -11.97
C LEU A 371 -8.12 9.99 -12.07
N ARG A 372 -7.35 11.04 -12.38
CA ARG A 372 -5.88 11.05 -12.47
C ARG A 372 -5.29 11.96 -11.39
N PRO A 373 -5.23 11.50 -10.12
CA PRO A 373 -4.57 12.28 -9.09
C PRO A 373 -3.11 12.50 -9.48
N LYS A 374 -2.67 13.76 -9.50
CA LYS A 374 -1.28 14.13 -9.77
C LYS A 374 -0.40 13.66 -8.61
N ALA A 375 0.79 13.15 -8.92
CA ALA A 375 1.78 12.81 -7.90
C ALA A 375 2.11 14.06 -7.07
N ARG A 376 2.14 13.91 -5.74
CA ARG A 376 2.38 15.02 -4.83
C ARG A 376 3.82 15.52 -5.02
N LYS A 377 3.97 16.75 -5.52
CA LYS A 377 5.28 17.39 -5.69
C LYS A 377 5.98 17.48 -4.32
N GLN A 378 7.22 17.02 -4.26
CA GLN A 378 8.01 17.07 -3.04
C GLN A 378 8.25 18.53 -2.62
N ARG A 379 8.08 18.83 -1.33
CA ARG A 379 8.33 20.17 -0.79
C ARG A 379 9.76 20.24 -0.28
N HIS A 380 10.63 20.98 -0.99
CA HIS A 380 12.02 21.22 -0.58
C HIS A 380 12.15 21.75 0.87
N ARG A 381 11.18 22.57 1.29
CA ARG A 381 11.06 23.09 2.66
C ARG A 381 11.09 21.99 3.73
N ILE A 382 10.38 20.87 3.52
CA ILE A 382 10.31 19.79 4.52
C ILE A 382 11.68 19.16 4.71
N THR A 383 12.41 18.90 3.62
CA THR A 383 13.77 18.34 3.68
C THR A 383 14.72 19.25 4.46
N PHE A 384 14.68 20.56 4.20
CA PHE A 384 15.51 21.54 4.92
C PHE A 384 15.24 21.53 6.43
N PHE A 385 13.98 21.69 6.85
CA PHE A 385 13.65 21.72 8.29
C PHE A 385 13.91 20.38 8.98
N THR A 386 13.76 19.26 8.27
CA THR A 386 14.11 17.94 8.82
C THR A 386 15.60 17.87 9.12
N GLY A 387 16.46 18.32 8.20
CA GLY A 387 17.90 18.37 8.41
C GLY A 387 18.30 19.34 9.53
N PHE A 388 17.68 20.52 9.59
CA PHE A 388 17.91 21.50 10.65
C PHE A 388 17.57 20.94 12.04
N PHE A 389 16.37 20.40 12.24
CA PHE A 389 15.98 19.84 13.54
C PHE A 389 16.78 18.59 13.91
N ALA A 390 17.19 17.76 12.94
CA ALA A 390 18.09 16.65 13.21
C ALA A 390 19.46 17.15 13.72
N GLY A 391 20.02 18.18 13.08
CA GLY A 391 21.25 18.83 13.54
C GLY A 391 21.12 19.44 14.93
N CYS A 392 20.03 20.15 15.22
CA CYS A 392 19.74 20.66 16.56
C CYS A 392 19.62 19.54 17.60
N THR A 393 18.89 18.47 17.28
CA THR A 393 18.73 17.31 18.19
C THR A 393 20.10 16.72 18.55
N PHE A 394 20.97 16.54 17.55
CA PHE A 394 22.31 16.00 17.77
C PHE A 394 23.17 16.93 18.63
N ALA A 395 23.16 18.23 18.35
CA ALA A 395 23.90 19.23 19.13
C ALA A 395 23.42 19.30 20.59
N LEU A 396 22.10 19.31 20.82
CA LEU A 396 21.51 19.34 22.16
C LEU A 396 21.79 18.05 22.94
N LEU A 397 21.82 16.90 22.26
CA LEU A 397 22.18 15.62 22.88
C LEU A 397 23.66 15.64 23.34
N ILE A 398 24.57 16.15 22.51
CA ILE A 398 25.97 16.34 22.90
C ILE A 398 26.06 17.30 24.09
N ALA A 399 25.36 18.43 24.04
CA ALA A 399 25.33 19.39 25.15
C ALA A 399 24.85 18.74 26.45
N LEU A 400 23.79 17.94 26.39
CA LEU A 400 23.27 17.20 27.55
C LEU A 400 24.31 16.22 28.12
N ILE A 401 25.00 15.47 27.27
CA ILE A 401 26.06 14.54 27.69
C ILE A 401 27.21 15.30 28.34
N LEU A 402 27.66 16.40 27.73
CA LEU A 402 28.76 17.22 28.25
C LEU A 402 28.40 17.84 29.59
N ILE A 403 27.19 18.40 29.73
CA ILE A 403 26.70 18.96 30.99
C ILE A 403 26.63 17.87 32.07
N ALA A 404 26.01 16.73 31.76
CA ALA A 404 25.90 15.61 32.69
C ALA A 404 27.26 15.06 33.16
N ARG A 405 28.28 15.04 32.29
CA ARG A 405 29.63 14.56 32.60
C ARG A 405 30.50 15.60 33.31
N ALA A 406 30.42 16.86 32.90
CA ALA A 406 31.31 17.91 33.38
C ALA A 406 30.98 18.38 34.80
N ARG A 407 29.75 18.16 35.28
CA ARG A 407 29.24 18.87 36.46
C ARG A 407 28.79 17.99 37.64
N ASP A 408 28.86 16.65 37.57
CA ASP A 408 28.46 15.71 38.65
C ASP A 408 27.24 16.19 39.49
N ILE A 409 26.17 16.55 38.76
CA ILE A 409 25.32 17.74 38.98
C ILE A 409 24.53 17.81 40.30
N MET A 410 24.31 16.70 41.01
CA MET A 410 23.29 16.67 42.07
C MET A 410 23.73 16.00 43.38
N GLY A 411 25.02 15.73 43.55
CA GLY A 411 25.48 14.80 44.60
C GLY A 411 24.82 13.43 44.45
N GLU A 412 24.98 12.52 45.42
CA GLU A 412 24.35 11.20 45.33
C GLU A 412 22.83 11.24 45.56
N GLU A 413 22.37 11.97 46.58
CA GLU A 413 20.95 12.04 46.96
C GLU A 413 20.08 12.79 45.93
N GLY A 414 20.50 13.98 45.49
CA GLY A 414 19.76 14.74 44.48
C GLY A 414 19.70 14.02 43.14
N ARG A 415 20.77 13.29 42.78
CA ARG A 415 20.80 12.47 41.55
C ARG A 415 19.79 11.34 41.61
N ILE A 416 19.67 10.67 42.75
CA ILE A 416 18.66 9.62 42.96
C ILE A 416 17.26 10.22 42.85
N GLN A 417 17.00 11.35 43.51
CA GLN A 417 15.69 12.00 43.47
C GLN A 417 15.29 12.41 42.05
N TYR A 418 16.20 13.00 41.27
CA TYR A 418 15.94 13.37 39.87
C TYR A 418 15.67 12.14 38.99
N MET A 419 16.46 11.08 39.16
CA MET A 419 16.31 9.85 38.40
C MET A 419 15.00 9.12 38.71
N GLU A 420 14.46 9.26 39.91
CA GLU A 420 13.19 8.65 40.29
C GLU A 420 11.97 9.49 39.93
N THR A 421 12.12 10.81 39.82
CA THR A 421 11.00 11.75 39.59
C THR A 421 10.96 12.31 38.17
N MET A 422 11.99 13.04 37.73
CA MET A 422 12.02 13.75 36.45
C MET A 422 12.38 12.86 35.27
N PHE A 423 13.33 11.94 35.45
CA PHE A 423 13.79 11.08 34.38
C PHE A 423 12.66 10.22 33.75
N PRO A 424 11.71 9.63 34.50
CA PRO A 424 10.56 8.92 33.92
C PRO A 424 9.62 9.83 33.11
N LEU A 425 9.48 11.10 33.49
CA LEU A 425 8.65 12.08 32.77
C LEU A 425 9.27 12.41 31.41
N TYR A 426 10.56 12.75 31.37
CA TYR A 426 11.26 13.04 30.12
C TYR A 426 11.48 11.80 29.23
N SER A 427 11.60 10.61 29.84
CA SER A 427 11.72 9.34 29.11
C SER A 427 10.52 9.07 28.19
N LEU A 428 9.33 9.59 28.52
CA LEU A 428 8.14 9.51 27.65
C LEU A 428 8.42 10.07 26.24
N PHE A 429 9.03 11.27 26.17
CA PHE A 429 9.35 11.89 24.88
C PHE A 429 10.41 11.09 24.14
N GLY A 430 11.40 10.54 24.86
CA GLY A 430 12.39 9.63 24.30
C GLY A 430 11.75 8.41 23.63
N PHE A 431 10.78 7.76 24.29
CA PHE A 431 10.05 6.62 23.73
C PHE A 431 9.21 7.01 22.50
N ILE A 432 8.52 8.15 22.54
CA ILE A 432 7.72 8.64 21.41
C ILE A 432 8.63 8.93 20.21
N VAL A 433 9.72 9.67 20.42
CA VAL A 433 10.70 10.03 19.38
C VAL A 433 11.31 8.75 18.79
N LEU A 434 11.78 7.83 19.63
CA LEU A 434 12.39 6.58 19.15
C LEU A 434 11.40 5.76 18.30
N HIS A 435 10.14 5.65 18.74
CA HIS A 435 9.12 4.93 17.99
C HIS A 435 8.82 5.60 16.64
N MET A 436 8.74 6.93 16.62
CA MET A 436 8.53 7.69 15.38
C MET A 436 9.72 7.56 14.42
N LEU A 437 10.96 7.53 14.92
CA LEU A 437 12.15 7.25 14.12
C LEU A 437 12.12 5.84 13.52
N MET A 438 11.76 4.83 14.33
CA MET A 438 11.59 3.45 13.85
C MET A 438 10.47 3.34 12.80
N TYR A 439 9.35 4.05 12.98
CA TYR A 439 8.28 4.10 12.00
C TYR A 439 8.71 4.82 10.70
N ALA A 440 9.46 5.92 10.80
CA ALA A 440 10.02 6.60 9.63
C ALA A 440 10.99 5.70 8.83
N ALA A 441 11.85 4.95 9.54
CA ALA A 441 12.74 3.96 8.93
C ALA A 441 11.95 2.87 8.20
N ASN A 442 10.86 2.37 8.81
CA ASN A 442 9.95 1.43 8.16
C ASN A 442 9.35 1.99 6.87
N VAL A 443 8.80 3.21 6.89
CA VAL A 443 8.23 3.85 5.69
C VAL A 443 9.29 4.05 4.60
N TYR A 444 10.51 4.42 4.98
CA TYR A 444 11.63 4.53 4.04
C TYR A 444 11.96 3.18 3.39
N LEU A 445 12.09 2.12 4.19
CA LEU A 445 12.43 0.77 3.71
C LEU A 445 11.30 0.19 2.86
N TRP A 446 10.03 0.33 3.27
CA TRP A 446 8.88 -0.09 2.48
C TRP A 446 8.86 0.61 1.12
N ARG A 447 9.13 1.92 1.06
CA ARG A 447 9.24 2.64 -0.21
C ARG A 447 10.43 2.18 -1.04
N ARG A 448 11.58 1.92 -0.41
CA ARG A 448 12.81 1.44 -1.08
C ARG A 448 12.65 0.06 -1.71
N TYR A 449 11.90 -0.82 -1.05
CA TYR A 449 11.60 -2.18 -1.51
C TYR A 449 10.24 -2.31 -2.22
N ARG A 450 9.55 -1.18 -2.48
CA ARG A 450 8.28 -1.12 -3.24
C ARG A 450 7.13 -1.89 -2.62
N VAL A 451 7.13 -1.99 -1.30
CA VAL A 451 6.01 -2.53 -0.51
C VAL A 451 4.84 -1.54 -0.60
N ASN A 452 3.68 -2.03 -1.03
CA ASN A 452 2.47 -1.23 -1.14
C ASN A 452 1.79 -1.03 0.22
N TYR A 453 2.48 -0.36 1.15
CA TYR A 453 2.00 -0.16 2.52
C TYR A 453 0.73 0.71 2.57
N ALA A 454 0.55 1.64 1.62
CA ALA A 454 -0.65 2.45 1.54
C ALA A 454 -1.90 1.60 1.27
N PHE A 455 -1.78 0.60 0.40
CA PHE A 455 -2.82 -0.40 0.16
C PHE A 455 -3.07 -1.26 1.40
N ILE A 456 -2.01 -1.77 2.05
CA ILE A 456 -2.11 -2.65 3.23
C ILE A 456 -2.81 -1.95 4.40
N PHE A 457 -2.44 -0.71 4.70
CA PHE A 457 -3.08 0.09 5.76
C PHE A 457 -4.41 0.73 5.32
N GLY A 458 -4.77 0.65 4.03
CA GLY A 458 -6.00 1.24 3.51
C GLY A 458 -6.03 2.77 3.54
N PHE A 459 -4.87 3.42 3.41
CA PHE A 459 -4.81 4.88 3.32
C PHE A 459 -5.52 5.39 2.07
N LYS A 460 -6.18 6.55 2.20
CA LYS A 460 -6.67 7.27 1.01
C LYS A 460 -5.44 7.73 0.23
N GLN A 461 -5.45 7.53 -1.08
CA GLN A 461 -4.33 7.88 -1.94
C GLN A 461 -3.94 9.36 -1.77
N GLY A 462 -2.65 9.61 -1.49
CA GLY A 462 -2.12 10.96 -1.30
C GLY A 462 -2.29 11.53 0.11
N SER A 463 -2.97 10.81 1.01
CA SER A 463 -3.06 11.14 2.44
C SER A 463 -1.98 10.48 3.29
N GLU A 464 -1.17 9.58 2.70
CA GLU A 464 -0.07 8.95 3.41
C GLU A 464 1.00 9.97 3.85
N LEU A 465 1.49 9.80 5.08
CA LEU A 465 2.69 10.48 5.56
C LEU A 465 3.93 9.82 4.95
N GLY A 466 4.78 10.62 4.33
CA GLY A 466 6.10 10.16 3.91
C GLY A 466 7.06 10.09 5.10
N TYR A 467 8.17 9.37 4.91
CA TYR A 467 9.19 9.22 5.95
C TYR A 467 9.78 10.57 6.39
N ARG A 468 9.93 11.54 5.47
CA ARG A 468 10.47 12.88 5.79
C ARG A 468 9.54 13.68 6.68
N GLU A 469 8.24 13.62 6.43
CA GLU A 469 7.23 14.27 7.27
C GLU A 469 7.22 13.68 8.69
N VAL A 470 7.35 12.35 8.82
CA VAL A 470 7.45 11.68 10.13
C VAL A 470 8.75 12.09 10.85
N LEU A 471 9.89 12.10 10.15
CA LEU A 471 11.17 12.55 10.71
C LEU A 471 11.11 14.01 11.18
N LEU A 472 10.48 14.90 10.40
CA LEU A 472 10.33 16.31 10.76
C LEU A 472 9.60 16.47 12.10
N VAL A 473 8.46 15.79 12.27
CA VAL A 473 7.68 15.82 13.51
C VAL A 473 8.48 15.20 14.66
N SER A 474 9.15 14.07 14.40
CA SER A 474 9.97 13.38 15.39
C SER A 474 11.11 14.24 15.93
N PHE A 475 11.91 14.85 15.04
CA PHE A 475 13.01 15.72 15.45
C PHE A 475 12.51 17.04 16.04
N GLY A 476 11.36 17.56 15.59
CA GLY A 476 10.74 18.72 16.23
C GLY A 476 10.39 18.45 17.70
N ILE A 477 9.78 17.30 18.00
CA ILE A 477 9.50 16.87 19.38
C ILE A 477 10.81 16.65 20.16
N ALA A 478 11.83 16.04 19.53
CA ALA A 478 13.11 15.79 20.17
C ALA A 478 13.83 17.09 20.57
N VAL A 479 13.84 18.11 19.71
CA VAL A 479 14.39 19.43 20.03
C VAL A 479 13.65 20.05 21.21
N LEU A 480 12.31 20.08 21.18
CA LEU A 480 11.51 20.64 22.28
C LEU A 480 11.77 19.90 23.60
N ALA A 481 11.83 18.57 23.58
CA ALA A 481 12.10 17.76 24.76
C ALA A 481 13.51 17.97 25.29
N LEU A 482 14.55 17.94 24.43
CA LEU A 482 15.94 18.14 24.85
C LEU A 482 16.21 19.55 25.36
N THR A 483 15.65 20.57 24.71
CA THR A 483 15.72 21.95 25.21
C THR A 483 15.04 22.04 26.58
N SER A 484 13.89 21.38 26.77
CA SER A 484 13.20 21.37 28.07
C SER A 484 14.02 20.70 29.17
N VAL A 485 14.71 19.59 28.88
CA VAL A 485 15.62 18.92 29.83
C VAL A 485 16.79 19.83 30.18
N LEU A 486 17.42 20.44 29.17
CA LEU A 486 18.56 21.33 29.36
C LEU A 486 18.18 22.57 30.16
N SER A 487 17.03 23.18 29.88
CA SER A 487 16.53 24.32 30.66
C SER A 487 16.24 23.94 32.11
N ASN A 488 15.65 22.76 32.36
CA ASN A 488 15.40 22.27 33.72
C ASN A 488 16.72 22.04 34.48
N LEU A 489 17.74 21.45 33.83
CA LEU A 489 19.06 21.23 34.43
C LEU A 489 19.87 22.52 34.63
N ASP A 490 19.75 23.49 33.73
CA ASP A 490 20.52 24.75 33.80
C ASP A 490 19.92 25.73 34.82
N MET A 491 18.59 25.83 34.89
CA MET A 491 17.90 26.73 35.82
C MET A 491 17.92 26.26 37.28
N GLU A 492 18.12 24.96 37.52
CA GLU A 492 18.39 24.44 38.87
C GLU A 492 19.74 24.92 39.44
N MET A 493 20.63 25.44 38.58
CA MET A 493 22.01 25.78 38.95
C MET A 493 22.26 27.28 39.19
N ASP A 494 21.33 28.20 38.88
CA ASP A 494 21.56 29.64 39.09
C ASP A 494 21.04 30.11 40.47
N PRO A 495 21.94 30.52 41.40
CA PRO A 495 21.59 30.96 42.75
C PRO A 495 20.68 32.21 42.79
N LYS A 496 20.53 32.94 41.67
CA LYS A 496 19.59 34.06 41.53
C LYS A 496 18.17 33.64 41.14
N THR A 497 17.97 32.41 40.68
CA THR A 497 16.72 31.95 40.04
C THR A 497 15.83 31.05 40.89
N LYS A 498 16.07 30.95 42.21
CA LYS A 498 15.22 30.17 43.14
C LYS A 498 13.73 30.48 43.03
N ASP A 499 13.37 31.70 42.63
CA ASP A 499 11.98 32.13 42.42
C ASP A 499 11.29 31.46 41.21
N TYR A 500 12.04 30.84 40.28
CA TYR A 500 11.54 30.17 39.07
C TYR A 500 11.50 28.64 39.17
N GLU A 501 11.89 28.04 40.30
CA GLU A 501 11.94 26.57 40.48
C GLU A 501 10.62 25.91 40.07
N ALA A 502 9.48 26.40 40.58
CA ALA A 502 8.17 25.85 40.28
C ALA A 502 7.79 25.92 38.78
N PHE A 503 8.27 26.90 38.03
CA PHE A 503 7.98 27.01 36.59
C PHE A 503 8.74 25.95 35.79
N THR A 504 10.01 25.70 36.14
CA THR A 504 10.85 24.71 35.46
C THR A 504 10.34 23.28 35.64
N GLU A 505 9.79 23.00 36.82
CA GLU A 505 9.17 21.72 37.17
C GLU A 505 7.89 21.44 36.36
N ILE A 506 7.21 22.47 35.85
CA ILE A 506 5.96 22.35 35.07
C ILE A 506 6.24 22.18 33.56
N ILE A 507 7.44 22.47 33.07
CA ILE A 507 7.79 22.39 31.65
C ILE A 507 7.43 21.03 31.00
N PRO A 508 7.76 19.86 31.61
CA PRO A 508 7.40 18.58 31.03
C PRO A 508 5.88 18.42 30.86
N LEU A 509 5.08 18.95 31.79
CA LEU A 509 3.62 18.90 31.72
C LEU A 509 3.10 19.79 30.59
N ILE A 510 3.63 21.01 30.43
CA ILE A 510 3.26 21.90 29.33
C ILE A 510 3.51 21.21 27.98
N LEU A 511 4.66 20.54 27.82
CA LEU A 511 4.99 19.84 26.59
C LEU A 511 4.02 18.69 26.28
N VAL A 512 3.66 17.88 27.29
CA VAL A 512 2.64 16.81 27.14
C VAL A 512 1.27 17.39 26.76
N VAL A 513 0.83 18.47 27.43
CA VAL A 513 -0.45 19.13 27.15
C VAL A 513 -0.48 19.68 25.72
N ILE A 514 0.59 20.34 25.27
CA ILE A 514 0.70 20.83 23.88
C ILE A 514 0.60 19.68 22.88
N MET A 515 1.26 18.54 23.15
CA MET A 515 1.17 17.36 22.29
C MET A 515 -0.26 16.82 22.20
N PHE A 516 -0.99 16.74 23.31
CA PHE A 516 -2.39 16.32 23.31
C PHE A 516 -3.30 17.31 22.59
N ILE A 517 -3.12 18.61 22.80
CA ILE A 517 -3.86 19.66 22.08
C ILE A 517 -3.67 19.49 20.57
N ILE A 518 -2.42 19.35 20.11
CA ILE A 518 -2.11 19.12 18.69
C ILE A 518 -2.77 17.83 18.20
N LEU A 519 -2.73 16.75 19.00
CA LEU A 519 -3.28 15.46 18.62
C LEU A 519 -4.80 15.53 18.35
N PHE A 520 -5.55 16.14 19.27
CA PHE A 520 -7.02 16.23 19.21
C PHE A 520 -7.54 17.42 18.40
N LEU A 521 -6.67 18.31 17.93
CA LEU A 521 -7.07 19.51 17.20
C LEU A 521 -7.82 19.16 15.89
N PRO A 522 -9.06 19.63 15.69
CA PRO A 522 -9.85 19.31 14.50
C PRO A 522 -9.43 20.11 13.25
N PHE A 523 -8.62 21.16 13.41
CA PHE A 523 -8.19 22.04 12.33
C PHE A 523 -7.16 21.39 11.40
N ASN A 524 -7.06 21.90 10.15
CA ASN A 524 -6.12 21.44 9.12
C ASN A 524 -4.65 21.86 9.38
N ILE A 525 -4.23 21.86 10.64
CA ILE A 525 -2.85 22.09 11.10
C ILE A 525 -2.16 20.73 11.20
N LEU A 526 -0.83 20.61 11.03
CA LEU A 526 0.01 19.40 11.31
C LEU A 526 -0.52 18.01 10.89
N TYR A 527 -0.89 17.79 9.62
CA TYR A 527 -1.28 16.47 9.09
C TYR A 527 -2.57 15.87 9.72
N ARG A 528 -3.66 16.65 9.71
CA ARG A 528 -4.99 16.26 10.24
C ARG A 528 -5.47 14.86 9.83
N SER A 529 -5.33 14.47 8.57
CA SER A 529 -5.81 13.17 8.09
C SER A 529 -5.19 12.00 8.85
N SER A 530 -3.90 12.10 9.13
CA SER A 530 -3.14 11.06 9.83
C SER A 530 -3.42 11.05 11.32
N ARG A 531 -3.64 12.22 11.93
CA ARG A 531 -4.08 12.31 13.33
C ARG A 531 -5.44 11.69 13.54
N LEU A 532 -6.41 12.04 12.69
CA LEU A 532 -7.75 11.44 12.75
C LEU A 532 -7.69 9.94 12.54
N PHE A 533 -6.87 9.45 11.60
CA PHE A 533 -6.64 8.02 11.42
C PHE A 533 -6.11 7.35 12.71
N PHE A 534 -5.06 7.92 13.31
CA PHE A 534 -4.50 7.41 14.56
C PHE A 534 -5.53 7.41 15.71
N LEU A 535 -6.32 8.48 15.85
CA LEU A 535 -7.37 8.59 16.86
C LEU A 535 -8.49 7.59 16.63
N THR A 536 -8.92 7.37 15.38
CA THR A 536 -9.93 6.36 15.04
C THR A 536 -9.43 4.96 15.38
N CYS A 537 -8.20 4.60 14.99
CA CYS A 537 -7.62 3.30 15.34
C CYS A 537 -7.46 3.15 16.86
N SER A 538 -7.04 4.19 17.57
CA SER A 538 -6.92 4.18 19.03
C SER A 538 -8.27 3.95 19.70
N PHE A 539 -9.31 4.62 19.21
CA PHE A 539 -10.67 4.44 19.70
C PHE A 539 -11.20 3.02 19.43
N HIS A 540 -10.95 2.46 18.24
CA HIS A 540 -11.28 1.07 17.95
C HIS A 540 -10.51 0.08 18.83
N CYS A 541 -9.28 0.39 19.26
CA CYS A 541 -8.54 -0.46 20.21
C CYS A 541 -9.19 -0.46 21.60
N ILE A 542 -9.64 0.70 22.08
CA ILE A 542 -10.34 0.85 23.37
C ILE A 542 -11.69 0.15 23.31
N CYS A 543 -12.42 0.33 22.21
CA CYS A 543 -13.74 -0.26 21.97
C CYS A 543 -13.67 -1.55 21.14
N ALA A 544 -12.57 -2.31 21.25
CA ALA A 544 -12.27 -3.50 20.45
C ALA A 544 -13.44 -4.48 20.21
N PRO A 545 -14.30 -4.81 21.21
CA PRO A 545 -15.38 -5.76 20.97
C PRO A 545 -16.55 -5.20 20.15
N LEU A 546 -16.63 -3.88 19.95
CA LEU A 546 -17.77 -3.20 19.33
C LEU A 546 -17.59 -2.92 17.83
N TYR A 547 -16.37 -3.00 17.32
CA TYR A 547 -16.01 -2.64 15.94
C TYR A 547 -15.36 -3.81 15.21
N LYS A 548 -15.57 -3.88 13.89
CA LYS A 548 -14.80 -4.76 13.02
C LYS A 548 -13.32 -4.44 13.12
N VAL A 549 -12.52 -5.45 13.45
CA VAL A 549 -11.08 -5.29 13.62
C VAL A 549 -10.42 -5.31 12.24
N THR A 550 -9.89 -4.18 11.81
CA THR A 550 -9.10 -4.09 10.58
C THR A 550 -7.60 -4.25 10.84
N LEU A 551 -6.82 -4.42 9.78
CA LEU A 551 -5.35 -4.54 9.89
C LEU A 551 -4.69 -3.37 10.62
N PRO A 552 -5.01 -2.09 10.31
CA PRO A 552 -4.53 -0.96 11.09
C PRO A 552 -4.84 -1.04 12.59
N ASP A 553 -6.04 -1.50 12.97
CA ASP A 553 -6.48 -1.53 14.36
C ASP A 553 -5.66 -2.52 15.19
N PHE A 554 -5.47 -3.76 14.68
CA PHE A 554 -4.64 -4.72 15.39
C PHE A 554 -3.14 -4.40 15.31
N PHE A 555 -2.68 -3.78 14.21
CA PHE A 555 -1.29 -3.34 14.07
C PHE A 555 -0.94 -2.26 15.10
N LEU A 556 -1.84 -1.29 15.31
CA LEU A 556 -1.69 -0.25 16.34
C LEU A 556 -1.69 -0.86 17.74
N ALA A 557 -2.65 -1.76 18.02
CA ALA A 557 -2.72 -2.41 19.32
C ALA A 557 -1.44 -3.23 19.62
N ASP A 558 -0.82 -3.86 18.61
CA ASP A 558 0.48 -4.52 18.76
C ASP A 558 1.60 -3.52 19.05
N GLN A 559 1.56 -2.29 18.52
CA GLN A 559 2.50 -1.23 18.94
C GLN A 559 2.30 -0.87 20.41
N LEU A 560 1.05 -0.77 20.89
CA LEU A 560 0.74 -0.44 22.28
C LEU A 560 1.29 -1.49 23.26
N THR A 561 1.34 -2.77 22.89
CA THR A 561 1.95 -3.82 23.73
C THR A 561 3.45 -3.62 23.97
N SER A 562 4.13 -2.91 23.07
CA SER A 562 5.55 -2.56 23.19
C SER A 562 5.76 -1.17 23.80
N GLN A 563 4.68 -0.46 24.15
CA GLN A 563 4.67 0.90 24.71
C GLN A 563 4.16 0.94 26.16
N VAL A 564 4.12 -0.21 26.84
CA VAL A 564 3.70 -0.31 28.25
C VAL A 564 4.47 0.66 29.15
N GLN A 565 5.78 0.83 28.93
CA GLN A 565 6.59 1.75 29.72
C GLN A 565 6.24 3.22 29.45
N ALA A 566 5.89 3.59 28.22
CA ALA A 566 5.41 4.94 27.91
C ALA A 566 4.05 5.22 28.58
N LEU A 567 3.16 4.22 28.65
CA LEU A 567 1.89 4.34 29.39
C LEU A 567 2.13 4.52 30.91
N ARG A 568 3.11 3.83 31.49
CA ARG A 568 3.54 4.03 32.88
C ARG A 568 4.19 5.40 33.11
N SER A 569 4.92 5.93 32.14
CA SER A 569 5.42 7.31 32.21
C SER A 569 4.26 8.30 32.26
N LEU A 570 3.19 8.11 31.47
CA LEU A 570 1.98 8.96 31.56
C LEU A 570 1.28 8.88 32.92
N GLU A 571 1.22 7.70 33.53
CA GLU A 571 0.76 7.55 34.91
C GLU A 571 1.67 8.32 35.89
N SER A 572 2.97 8.33 35.66
CA SER A 572 3.93 9.07 36.50
C SER A 572 3.67 10.58 36.47
N TYR A 573 3.15 11.13 35.35
CA TYR A 573 2.66 12.52 35.31
C TYR A 573 1.47 12.74 36.25
N ILE A 574 0.50 11.82 36.27
CA ILE A 574 -0.67 11.90 37.16
C ILE A 574 -0.23 11.87 38.63
N CYS A 575 0.69 10.97 38.96
CA CYS A 575 1.29 10.91 40.29
C CYS A 575 1.99 12.22 40.66
N TYR A 576 2.95 12.66 39.84
CA TYR A 576 3.84 13.76 40.19
C TYR A 576 3.11 15.10 40.33
N TYR A 577 2.23 15.42 39.39
CA TYR A 577 1.52 16.71 39.38
C TYR A 577 0.17 16.68 40.09
N GLY A 578 -0.46 15.51 40.24
CA GLY A 578 -1.78 15.37 40.85
C GLY A 578 -1.73 15.02 42.34
N TRP A 579 -0.87 14.07 42.72
CA TRP A 579 -0.80 13.52 44.09
C TRP A 579 0.50 13.86 44.84
N GLY A 580 1.50 14.38 44.12
CA GLY A 580 2.80 14.77 44.64
C GLY A 580 2.93 16.27 44.90
N ASP A 581 3.99 16.63 45.61
CA ASP A 581 4.46 18.00 45.75
C ASP A 581 5.57 18.25 44.72
N PHE A 582 5.14 18.67 43.53
CA PHE A 582 6.03 18.94 42.39
C PHE A 582 6.98 20.12 42.66
N ARG A 583 6.68 21.01 43.62
CA ARG A 583 7.57 22.14 43.95
C ARG A 583 8.82 21.66 44.68
N HIS A 584 8.71 20.58 45.43
CA HIS A 584 9.82 20.01 46.22
C HIS A 584 10.29 18.65 45.68
N ARG A 585 9.84 18.24 44.49
CA ARG A 585 10.13 16.93 43.88
C ARG A 585 9.83 15.75 44.80
N ARG A 586 8.76 15.82 45.61
CA ARG A 586 8.36 14.74 46.51
C ARG A 586 7.06 14.12 46.04
N ASN A 587 6.97 12.80 46.05
CA ASN A 587 5.73 12.08 45.78
C ASN A 587 5.58 10.92 46.77
N THR A 588 4.33 10.59 47.10
CA THR A 588 3.95 9.47 47.98
C THR A 588 3.25 8.35 47.20
N CYS A 589 3.43 8.32 45.89
CA CYS A 589 2.71 7.38 45.03
C CYS A 589 3.19 5.94 45.22
N ASN A 590 4.49 5.74 45.41
CA ASN A 590 5.06 4.40 45.64
C ASN A 590 4.58 3.77 46.96
N THR A 591 4.16 4.59 47.93
CA THR A 591 3.61 4.15 49.22
C THR A 591 2.09 3.92 49.17
N SER A 592 1.42 4.31 48.09
CA SER A 592 -0.02 4.14 47.91
C SER A 592 -0.33 2.82 47.21
N ASP A 593 -1.02 1.92 47.90
CA ASP A 593 -1.49 0.65 47.33
C ASP A 593 -2.41 0.87 46.13
N VAL A 594 -3.17 1.96 46.13
CA VAL A 594 -4.06 2.35 45.02
C VAL A 594 -3.24 2.64 43.75
N PHE A 595 -2.15 3.41 43.90
CA PHE A 595 -1.28 3.76 42.77
C PHE A 595 -0.53 2.53 42.24
N ASN A 596 0.02 1.70 43.12
CA ASN A 596 0.68 0.45 42.73
C ASN A 596 -0.27 -0.49 41.98
N THR A 597 -1.54 -0.55 42.41
CA THR A 597 -2.60 -1.32 41.73
C THR A 597 -2.95 -0.72 40.36
N PHE A 598 -3.05 0.60 40.26
CA PHE A 598 -3.33 1.30 39.00
C PHE A 598 -2.21 1.09 37.97
N SER A 599 -0.94 1.13 38.38
CA SER A 599 0.21 0.90 37.50
C SER A 599 0.24 -0.49 36.88
N PHE A 600 -0.28 -1.47 37.62
CA PHE A 600 -0.50 -2.80 37.12
C PHE A 600 -1.62 -2.85 36.07
N ILE A 601 -2.77 -2.23 36.35
CA ILE A 601 -3.91 -2.17 35.42
C ILE A 601 -3.46 -1.54 34.10
N VAL A 602 -2.74 -0.42 34.15
CA VAL A 602 -2.21 0.27 32.96
C VAL A 602 -1.34 -0.66 32.09
N ALA A 603 -0.54 -1.53 32.71
CA ALA A 603 0.29 -2.49 31.98
C ALA A 603 -0.49 -3.64 31.32
N VAL A 604 -1.66 -4.01 31.87
CA VAL A 604 -2.53 -5.07 31.31
C VAL A 604 -3.36 -4.57 30.13
N ILE A 605 -3.75 -3.29 30.12
CA ILE A 605 -4.68 -2.70 29.12
C ILE A 605 -4.30 -3.03 27.66
N PRO A 606 -3.04 -2.86 27.20
CA PRO A 606 -2.68 -3.16 25.81
C PRO A 606 -2.90 -4.62 25.41
N TYR A 607 -2.56 -5.55 26.30
CA TYR A 607 -2.73 -6.98 26.07
C TYR A 607 -4.20 -7.40 26.12
N TRP A 608 -4.97 -6.79 27.01
CA TRP A 608 -6.41 -6.98 27.11
C TRP A 608 -7.12 -6.53 25.83
N SER A 609 -6.77 -5.35 25.30
CA SER A 609 -7.27 -4.86 24.02
C SER A 609 -7.01 -5.85 22.88
N ARG A 610 -5.79 -6.40 22.77
CA ARG A 610 -5.46 -7.42 21.76
C ARG A 610 -6.24 -8.72 21.94
N LEU A 611 -6.41 -9.19 23.17
CA LEU A 611 -7.23 -10.36 23.46
C LEU A 611 -8.67 -10.17 22.97
N LEU A 612 -9.30 -9.04 23.30
CA LEU A 612 -10.66 -8.71 22.84
C LEU A 612 -10.77 -8.63 21.32
N GLN A 613 -9.79 -8.03 20.64
CA GLN A 613 -9.75 -8.00 19.17
C GLN A 613 -9.65 -9.41 18.57
N CYS A 614 -8.82 -10.29 19.14
CA CYS A 614 -8.67 -11.66 18.66
C CYS A 614 -9.96 -12.47 18.87
N MET A 615 -10.62 -12.30 20.02
CA MET A 615 -11.91 -12.93 20.30
C MET A 615 -12.99 -12.43 19.32
N ARG A 616 -13.05 -11.12 19.03
CA ARG A 616 -13.99 -10.57 18.05
C ARG A 616 -13.81 -11.21 16.67
N ARG A 617 -12.56 -11.31 16.20
CA ARG A 617 -12.25 -11.94 14.91
C ARG A 617 -12.52 -13.45 14.91
N LEU A 618 -12.32 -14.14 16.03
CA LEU A 618 -12.69 -15.55 16.16
C LEU A 618 -14.19 -15.76 15.95
N PHE A 619 -15.05 -14.92 16.54
CA PHE A 619 -16.50 -15.00 16.38
C PHE A 619 -16.98 -14.56 14.98
N GLU A 620 -16.40 -13.51 14.41
CA GLU A 620 -16.79 -13.00 13.07
C GLU A 620 -16.27 -13.87 11.93
N GLU A 621 -14.98 -14.20 11.94
CA GLU A 621 -14.29 -14.88 10.82
C GLU A 621 -14.35 -16.42 10.98
N LYS A 622 -14.81 -16.93 12.13
CA LYS A 622 -14.83 -18.36 12.49
C LYS A 622 -13.47 -19.06 12.28
N SER A 623 -12.38 -18.31 12.37
CA SER A 623 -11.03 -18.79 12.10
C SER A 623 -10.33 -19.25 13.39
N PRO A 624 -9.95 -20.54 13.52
CA PRO A 624 -9.30 -21.05 14.74
C PRO A 624 -7.93 -20.43 14.99
N GLU A 625 -7.23 -19.96 13.94
CA GLU A 625 -5.94 -19.27 14.09
C GLU A 625 -6.05 -18.00 14.95
N GLN A 626 -7.18 -17.27 14.86
CA GLN A 626 -7.39 -16.08 15.69
C GLN A 626 -7.58 -16.44 17.17
N GLY A 627 -8.14 -17.62 17.45
CA GLY A 627 -8.24 -18.16 18.81
C GLY A 627 -6.87 -18.44 19.43
N HIS A 628 -5.96 -19.05 18.68
CA HIS A 628 -4.58 -19.26 19.13
C HIS A 628 -3.84 -17.94 19.38
N ASN A 629 -4.08 -16.92 18.54
CA ASN A 629 -3.54 -15.58 18.78
C ASN A 629 -4.09 -14.97 20.08
N GLY A 630 -5.39 -15.15 20.35
CA GLY A 630 -6.01 -14.75 21.61
C GLY A 630 -5.35 -15.43 22.81
N LEU A 631 -5.13 -16.74 22.72
CA LEU A 631 -4.47 -17.52 23.78
C LEU A 631 -3.07 -16.99 24.11
N LYS A 632 -2.28 -16.59 23.10
CA LYS A 632 -0.97 -15.93 23.29
C LYS A 632 -1.07 -14.70 24.20
N TYR A 633 -2.04 -13.81 23.95
CA TYR A 633 -2.23 -12.60 24.78
C TYR A 633 -2.80 -12.94 26.16
N PHE A 634 -3.68 -13.94 26.26
CA PHE A 634 -4.19 -14.42 27.54
C PHE A 634 -3.07 -14.94 28.45
N ILE A 635 -2.19 -15.81 27.94
CA ILE A 635 -1.02 -16.32 28.69
C ILE A 635 -0.11 -15.16 29.10
N THR A 636 0.06 -14.15 28.25
CA THR A 636 0.86 -12.96 28.57
C THR A 636 0.26 -12.14 29.71
N ILE A 637 -1.07 -11.98 29.75
CA ILE A 637 -1.78 -11.33 30.86
C ILE A 637 -1.58 -12.12 32.14
N VAL A 638 -1.79 -13.43 32.13
CA VAL A 638 -1.56 -14.30 33.31
C VAL A 638 -0.12 -14.20 33.80
N ALA A 639 0.87 -14.22 32.90
CA ALA A 639 2.27 -14.04 33.25
C ALA A 639 2.54 -12.68 33.91
N LEU A 640 1.91 -11.62 33.44
CA LEU A 640 2.01 -10.28 34.02
C LEU A 640 1.36 -10.23 35.42
N CYS A 641 0.16 -10.80 35.58
CA CYS A 641 -0.51 -10.91 36.88
C CYS A 641 0.35 -11.66 37.91
N LEU A 642 0.93 -12.80 37.52
CA LEU A 642 1.76 -13.62 38.40
C LEU A 642 3.06 -12.91 38.78
N ARG A 643 3.69 -12.18 37.85
CA ARG A 643 4.86 -11.34 38.15
C ARG A 643 4.54 -10.26 39.19
N THR A 644 3.37 -9.63 39.09
CA THR A 644 2.91 -8.65 40.06
C THR A 644 2.63 -9.30 41.42
N ALA A 645 1.95 -10.44 41.43
CA ALA A 645 1.69 -11.19 42.66
C ALA A 645 2.99 -11.56 43.38
N TYR A 646 4.04 -11.96 42.64
CA TYR A 646 5.37 -12.19 43.21
C TYR A 646 6.04 -10.92 43.77
N SER A 647 5.85 -9.77 43.11
CA SER A 647 6.39 -8.49 43.58
C SER A 647 5.78 -8.05 44.91
N LEU A 648 4.49 -8.32 45.11
CA LEU A 648 3.77 -8.01 46.35
C LEU A 648 4.06 -9.06 47.43
N ASN A 649 3.96 -10.33 47.06
CA ASN A 649 4.18 -11.48 47.93
C ASN A 649 5.38 -12.28 47.43
N LYS A 650 6.56 -12.05 48.03
CA LYS A 650 7.85 -12.68 47.67
C LYS A 650 7.95 -14.20 47.96
N GLY A 651 6.82 -14.93 47.88
CA GLY A 651 6.77 -16.37 48.07
C GLY A 651 7.40 -17.14 46.92
N LEU A 652 8.04 -18.28 47.25
CA LEU A 652 8.70 -19.14 46.28
C LEU A 652 7.73 -19.68 45.21
N SER A 653 6.51 -20.05 45.61
CA SER A 653 5.48 -20.54 44.69
C SER A 653 5.10 -19.50 43.63
N TRP A 654 4.94 -18.23 44.02
CA TRP A 654 4.65 -17.12 43.11
C TRP A 654 5.81 -16.88 42.14
N LYS A 655 7.05 -16.97 42.62
CA LYS A 655 8.25 -16.85 41.77
C LYS A 655 8.27 -17.93 40.69
N VAL A 656 8.07 -19.19 41.07
CA VAL A 656 8.09 -20.34 40.14
C VAL A 656 6.98 -20.20 39.10
N LEU A 657 5.75 -19.91 39.52
CA LEU A 657 4.62 -19.68 38.62
C LEU A 657 4.86 -18.51 37.66
N ALA A 658 5.37 -17.38 38.17
CA ALA A 658 5.67 -16.20 37.35
C ALA A 658 6.72 -16.50 36.28
N VAL A 659 7.77 -17.26 36.61
CA VAL A 659 8.81 -17.66 35.65
C VAL A 659 8.24 -18.60 34.59
N ILE A 660 7.51 -19.65 34.98
CA ILE A 660 6.94 -20.63 34.04
C ILE A 660 6.03 -19.94 33.02
N PHE A 661 5.06 -19.14 33.49
CA PHE A 661 4.13 -18.46 32.60
C PHE A 661 4.82 -17.38 31.74
N SER A 662 5.86 -16.71 32.25
CA SER A 662 6.60 -15.72 31.46
C SER A 662 7.44 -16.36 30.36
N VAL A 663 8.07 -17.51 30.64
CA VAL A 663 8.79 -18.30 29.64
C VAL A 663 7.82 -18.86 28.61
N ALA A 664 6.68 -19.41 29.02
CA ALA A 664 5.65 -19.88 28.10
C ALA A 664 5.11 -18.75 27.21
N ALA A 665 4.81 -17.59 27.77
CA ALA A 665 4.38 -16.40 27.04
C ALA A 665 5.43 -15.94 26.02
N ALA A 666 6.72 -15.96 26.40
CA ALA A 666 7.83 -15.58 25.53
C ALA A 666 8.01 -16.57 24.38
N ILE A 667 7.98 -17.88 24.64
CA ILE A 667 8.11 -18.93 23.61
C ILE A 667 6.96 -18.85 22.61
N PHE A 668 5.71 -18.80 23.08
CA PHE A 668 4.54 -18.69 22.20
C PHE A 668 4.62 -17.41 21.36
N SER A 669 4.91 -16.29 22.01
CA SER A 669 5.13 -15.02 21.32
C SER A 669 6.19 -15.08 20.23
N THR A 670 7.34 -15.67 20.52
CA THR A 670 8.44 -15.81 19.55
C THR A 670 8.04 -16.71 18.40
N TYR A 671 7.36 -17.83 18.66
CA TYR A 671 6.81 -18.70 17.62
C TYR A 671 5.86 -17.91 16.71
N TRP A 672 4.95 -17.14 17.30
CA TRP A 672 3.98 -16.34 16.55
C TRP A 672 4.66 -15.30 15.65
N ASP A 673 5.62 -14.55 16.20
CA ASP A 673 6.36 -13.53 15.46
C ASP A 673 7.09 -14.14 14.25
N LEU A 674 7.78 -15.28 14.44
CA LEU A 674 8.58 -15.90 13.38
C LEU A 674 7.73 -16.63 12.33
N VAL A 675 6.71 -17.38 12.75
CA VAL A 675 5.93 -18.26 11.87
C VAL A 675 4.76 -17.53 11.24
N HIS A 676 3.89 -16.92 12.04
CA HIS A 676 2.65 -16.33 11.52
C HIS A 676 2.85 -14.91 11.02
N ASP A 677 3.53 -14.05 11.79
CA ASP A 677 3.70 -12.66 11.43
C ASP A 677 4.73 -12.49 10.31
N TRP A 678 5.88 -13.15 10.42
CA TRP A 678 6.94 -13.09 9.41
C TRP A 678 6.87 -14.20 8.36
N GLY A 679 6.05 -15.25 8.53
CA GLY A 679 5.95 -16.31 7.52
C GLY A 679 7.26 -17.09 7.32
N LEU A 680 8.14 -17.15 8.33
CA LEU A 680 9.42 -17.86 8.26
C LEU A 680 9.32 -19.26 8.90
N LEU A 681 10.46 -19.96 9.00
CA LEU A 681 10.58 -21.34 9.50
C LEU A 681 9.91 -22.40 8.62
N HIS A 682 9.75 -22.11 7.32
CA HIS A 682 9.30 -23.11 6.34
C HIS A 682 10.46 -24.08 6.03
N GLN A 683 10.34 -25.35 6.45
CA GLN A 683 11.39 -26.35 6.25
C GLN A 683 11.49 -26.86 4.81
N LYS A 684 10.38 -26.77 4.04
CA LYS A 684 10.24 -27.27 2.67
C LYS A 684 10.46 -26.22 1.57
N SER A 685 10.81 -24.98 1.91
CA SER A 685 11.06 -23.92 0.93
C SER A 685 12.43 -24.05 0.26
N LYS A 686 12.61 -23.41 -0.90
CA LYS A 686 13.89 -23.33 -1.63
C LYS A 686 15.00 -22.71 -0.78
N ASN A 687 14.64 -21.76 0.08
CA ASN A 687 15.52 -21.17 1.08
C ASN A 687 15.20 -21.80 2.43
N ARG A 688 15.94 -22.84 2.86
CA ARG A 688 15.68 -23.55 4.12
C ARG A 688 15.44 -22.58 5.28
N TRP A 689 14.28 -22.71 5.94
CA TRP A 689 13.77 -21.89 7.06
C TRP A 689 13.33 -20.46 6.72
N LEU A 690 13.45 -20.03 5.46
CA LEU A 690 12.97 -18.74 4.97
C LEU A 690 11.87 -18.95 3.92
N ARG A 691 11.24 -17.85 3.48
CA ARG A 691 10.29 -17.88 2.36
C ARG A 691 11.01 -18.06 1.02
N ASP A 692 10.27 -18.53 0.02
CA ASP A 692 10.77 -18.63 -1.36
C ASP A 692 11.04 -17.25 -1.99
N LYS A 693 10.16 -16.27 -1.68
CA LYS A 693 10.30 -14.88 -2.10
C LYS A 693 10.74 -14.02 -0.91
N LEU A 694 11.79 -13.23 -1.11
CA LEU A 694 12.35 -12.30 -0.13
C LEU A 694 12.54 -10.95 -0.81
N LEU A 695 12.11 -9.85 -0.18
CA LEU A 695 12.32 -8.51 -0.74
C LEU A 695 13.75 -8.03 -0.49
N ILE A 696 14.33 -8.40 0.66
CA ILE A 696 15.73 -8.11 0.97
C ILE A 696 16.59 -9.19 0.30
N PRO A 697 17.53 -8.82 -0.60
CA PRO A 697 18.36 -9.81 -1.29
C PRO A 697 19.28 -10.61 -0.35
N ASN A 698 19.70 -10.00 0.76
CA ASN A 698 20.64 -10.60 1.71
C ASN A 698 19.90 -11.45 2.75
N LYS A 699 20.10 -12.78 2.69
CA LYS A 699 19.49 -13.76 3.60
C LYS A 699 19.94 -13.60 5.05
N SER A 700 21.17 -13.14 5.29
CA SER A 700 21.72 -12.97 6.64
C SER A 700 20.94 -11.95 7.47
N VAL A 701 20.28 -10.98 6.81
CA VAL A 701 19.42 -10.00 7.49
C VAL A 701 18.23 -10.69 8.17
N TYR A 702 17.62 -11.69 7.51
CA TYR A 702 16.51 -12.44 8.10
C TYR A 702 16.95 -13.27 9.28
N PHE A 703 18.04 -14.03 9.15
CA PHE A 703 18.57 -14.83 10.28
C PHE A 703 19.03 -13.96 11.45
N GLY A 704 19.71 -12.85 11.17
CA GLY A 704 20.08 -11.87 12.20
C GLY A 704 18.87 -11.28 12.91
N ALA A 705 17.80 -10.95 12.16
CA ALA A 705 16.56 -10.47 12.75
C ALA A 705 15.85 -11.54 13.60
N MET A 706 15.89 -12.81 13.19
CA MET A 706 15.34 -13.93 13.96
C MET A 706 16.05 -14.07 15.30
N VAL A 707 17.39 -14.14 15.29
CA VAL A 707 18.22 -14.25 16.51
C VAL A 707 17.98 -13.04 17.41
N LEU A 708 18.02 -11.83 16.85
CA LEU A 708 17.82 -10.60 17.62
C LEU A 708 16.41 -10.53 18.22
N ASN A 709 15.37 -10.98 17.51
CA ASN A 709 14.02 -11.04 18.06
C ASN A 709 13.94 -11.99 19.28
N VAL A 710 14.58 -13.16 19.20
CA VAL A 710 14.64 -14.11 20.33
C VAL A 710 15.36 -13.46 21.52
N VAL A 711 16.58 -12.94 21.32
CA VAL A 711 17.38 -12.32 22.38
C VAL A 711 16.62 -11.18 23.07
N LEU A 712 16.03 -10.27 22.30
CA LEU A 712 15.28 -9.13 22.85
C LEU A 712 13.98 -9.56 23.54
N ARG A 713 13.35 -10.67 23.15
CA ARG A 713 12.15 -11.20 23.83
C ARG A 713 12.44 -11.72 25.23
N PHE A 714 13.69 -12.09 25.51
CA PHE A 714 14.14 -12.52 26.82
C PHE A 714 14.84 -11.40 27.62
N ALA A 715 14.85 -10.15 27.12
CA ALA A 715 15.47 -9.02 27.81
C ALA A 715 14.86 -8.76 29.22
N TRP A 716 13.59 -9.11 29.44
CA TRP A 716 12.95 -9.02 30.75
C TRP A 716 13.61 -9.90 31.82
N LEU A 717 14.35 -10.96 31.44
CA LEU A 717 15.07 -11.82 32.40
C LEU A 717 16.03 -10.99 33.26
N GLN A 718 16.62 -9.93 32.69
CA GLN A 718 17.51 -9.04 33.44
C GLN A 718 16.79 -8.39 34.62
N SER A 719 15.55 -7.96 34.43
CA SER A 719 14.74 -7.32 35.48
C SER A 719 14.26 -8.31 36.55
N VAL A 720 14.14 -9.60 36.24
CA VAL A 720 13.64 -10.63 37.18
C VAL A 720 14.77 -11.31 37.96
N PHE A 721 15.92 -11.54 37.31
CA PHE A 721 17.08 -12.18 37.92
C PHE A 721 18.08 -11.19 38.52
N ASN A 722 17.85 -9.88 38.33
CA ASN A 722 18.65 -8.80 38.88
C ASN A 722 20.16 -9.00 38.63
N PHE A 723 20.50 -9.41 37.40
CA PHE A 723 21.90 -9.61 37.03
C PHE A 723 22.64 -8.28 37.14
N ASN A 724 23.63 -8.18 38.02
CA ASN A 724 24.52 -7.02 38.18
C ASN A 724 25.50 -6.91 36.98
N LEU A 725 25.00 -6.89 35.74
CA LEU A 725 25.85 -6.79 34.56
C LEU A 725 26.42 -5.37 34.38
N PHE A 726 25.73 -4.35 34.88
CA PHE A 726 26.14 -2.95 34.83
C PHE A 726 25.66 -2.22 36.09
N ASP A 727 26.52 -1.43 36.74
CA ASP A 727 26.17 -0.52 37.85
C ASP A 727 25.39 0.70 37.31
N LEU A 728 24.17 0.44 36.82
CA LEU A 728 23.26 1.45 36.31
C LEU A 728 22.08 1.62 37.28
N HIS A 729 21.64 2.86 37.45
CA HIS A 729 20.42 3.15 38.21
C HIS A 729 19.20 2.44 37.58
N LYS A 730 18.28 1.95 38.43
CA LYS A 730 17.14 1.12 38.03
C LYS A 730 16.32 1.73 36.88
N GLN A 731 16.03 3.03 36.94
CA GLN A 731 15.25 3.71 35.91
C GLN A 731 15.97 3.76 34.56
N THR A 732 17.30 3.92 34.55
CA THR A 732 18.11 3.85 33.33
C THR A 732 17.99 2.47 32.68
N LEU A 733 18.06 1.40 33.48
CA LEU A 733 17.91 0.04 32.97
C LEU A 733 16.52 -0.19 32.37
N VAL A 734 15.46 0.25 33.06
CA VAL A 734 14.07 0.16 32.57
C VAL A 734 13.92 0.90 31.24
N THR A 735 14.48 2.11 31.12
CA THR A 735 14.46 2.88 29.87
C THR A 735 15.22 2.18 28.75
N ILE A 736 16.39 1.58 29.02
CA ILE A 736 17.15 0.81 28.02
C ILE A 736 16.33 -0.39 27.52
N VAL A 737 15.76 -1.19 28.42
CA VAL A 737 14.95 -2.37 28.05
C VAL A 737 13.72 -1.95 27.25
N ALA A 738 13.05 -0.86 27.64
CA ALA A 738 11.92 -0.30 26.89
C ALA A 738 12.33 0.20 25.50
N SER A 739 13.47 0.88 25.37
CA SER A 739 14.02 1.31 24.08
C SER A 739 14.32 0.12 23.17
N LEU A 740 14.91 -0.96 23.72
CA LEU A 740 15.18 -2.19 22.97
C LEU A 740 13.88 -2.87 22.50
N GLU A 741 12.82 -2.88 23.32
CA GLU A 741 11.51 -3.39 22.93
C GLU A 741 10.87 -2.56 21.79
N ILE A 742 11.03 -1.23 21.80
CA ILE A 742 10.60 -0.36 20.70
C ILE A 742 11.36 -0.67 19.41
N ILE A 743 12.68 -0.87 19.48
CA ILE A 743 13.50 -1.23 18.33
C ILE A 743 13.08 -2.61 17.78
N ARG A 744 12.88 -3.60 18.65
CA ARG A 744 12.40 -4.94 18.29
C ARG A 744 11.05 -4.86 17.57
N ARG A 745 10.11 -4.06 18.08
CA ARG A 745 8.82 -3.83 17.43
C ARG A 745 8.97 -3.14 16.07
N GLY A 746 9.90 -2.19 15.97
CA GLY A 746 10.25 -1.54 14.72
C GLY A 746 10.76 -2.52 13.65
N MET A 747 11.55 -3.52 14.04
CA MET A 747 11.93 -4.62 13.14
C MET A 747 10.74 -5.51 12.77
N TRP A 748 9.91 -5.86 13.75
CA TRP A 748 8.70 -6.65 13.52
C TRP A 748 7.76 -5.97 12.51
N ASN A 749 7.62 -4.65 12.56
CA ASN A 749 6.82 -3.87 11.60
C ASN A 749 7.27 -4.11 10.16
N PHE A 750 8.58 -4.08 9.90
CA PHE A 750 9.11 -4.29 8.56
C PHE A 750 8.71 -5.66 8.00
N PHE A 751 9.06 -6.73 8.72
CA PHE A 751 8.85 -8.11 8.25
C PHE A 751 7.37 -8.51 8.25
N ARG A 752 6.54 -7.99 9.16
CA ARG A 752 5.10 -8.23 9.18
C ARG A 752 4.41 -7.67 7.93
N ILE A 753 4.74 -6.44 7.56
CA ILE A 753 4.15 -5.77 6.38
C ILE A 753 4.75 -6.34 5.09
N GLU A 754 6.03 -6.74 5.09
CA GLU A 754 6.61 -7.51 3.99
C GLU A 754 5.87 -8.83 3.75
N ASN A 755 5.59 -9.59 4.81
CA ASN A 755 4.84 -10.85 4.71
C ASN A 755 3.43 -10.63 4.14
N GLU A 756 2.74 -9.59 4.63
CA GLU A 756 1.42 -9.21 4.13
C GLU A 756 1.45 -8.81 2.65
N HIS A 757 2.49 -8.07 2.25
CA HIS A 757 2.69 -7.70 0.85
C HIS A 757 2.91 -8.94 -0.03
N LEU A 758 3.77 -9.86 0.39
CA LEU A 758 4.04 -11.10 -0.35
C LEU A 758 2.80 -11.98 -0.48
N ASN A 759 1.96 -12.04 0.56
CA ASN A 759 0.67 -12.73 0.49
C ASN A 759 -0.29 -12.07 -0.52
N ASN A 760 -0.29 -10.75 -0.61
CA ASN A 760 -1.07 -10.03 -1.64
C ASN A 760 -0.51 -10.23 -3.05
N VAL A 761 0.82 -10.24 -3.21
CA VAL A 761 1.51 -10.55 -4.47
C VAL A 761 1.16 -11.98 -4.92
N GLY A 762 1.19 -12.96 -4.02
CA GLY A 762 0.82 -14.35 -4.33
C GLY A 762 -0.63 -14.52 -4.80
N LYS A 763 -1.52 -13.59 -4.42
CA LYS A 763 -2.93 -13.54 -4.87
C LYS A 763 -3.16 -12.53 -6.00
N TYR A 764 -2.11 -11.92 -6.57
CA TYR A 764 -2.18 -10.86 -7.58
C TYR A 764 -3.05 -9.66 -7.19
N ARG A 765 -3.19 -9.39 -5.88
CA ARG A 765 -4.10 -8.38 -5.32
C ARG A 765 -3.43 -7.02 -5.21
N ALA A 766 -3.49 -6.23 -6.28
CA ALA A 766 -2.99 -4.86 -6.31
C ALA A 766 -4.01 -3.81 -5.83
N PHE A 767 -5.29 -4.17 -5.70
CA PHE A 767 -6.39 -3.23 -5.43
C PHE A 767 -7.31 -3.68 -4.29
N LYS A 768 -7.89 -2.70 -3.60
CA LYS A 768 -8.89 -2.93 -2.55
C LYS A 768 -10.25 -2.97 -3.21
N SER A 769 -11.03 -4.01 -2.92
CA SER A 769 -12.43 -4.04 -3.29
C SER A 769 -13.13 -2.87 -2.60
N VAL A 770 -13.62 -1.92 -3.39
CA VAL A 770 -14.43 -0.81 -2.88
C VAL A 770 -15.84 -1.35 -2.68
N PRO A 771 -16.43 -1.25 -1.47
CA PRO A 771 -17.79 -1.70 -1.28
C PRO A 771 -18.73 -0.88 -2.17
N LEU A 772 -19.57 -1.58 -2.92
CA LEU A 772 -20.57 -0.97 -3.78
C LEU A 772 -21.81 -0.60 -2.96
N PRO A 773 -22.51 0.49 -3.31
CA PRO A 773 -23.64 0.99 -2.53
C PRO A 773 -24.89 0.09 -2.61
N PHE A 774 -25.06 -0.67 -3.69
CA PHE A 774 -26.25 -1.47 -3.94
C PHE A 774 -25.92 -2.96 -3.99
N ASN A 775 -26.66 -3.78 -3.25
CA ASN A 775 -26.66 -5.24 -3.40
C ASN A 775 -27.93 -5.65 -4.17
N TYR A 776 -27.80 -6.64 -5.06
CA TYR A 776 -28.91 -7.24 -5.79
C TYR A 776 -29.27 -8.56 -5.11
N ASP A 777 -30.57 -8.84 -4.94
CA ASP A 777 -31.06 -10.01 -4.22
C ASP A 777 -30.81 -11.36 -4.92
N GLU A 778 -30.17 -11.38 -6.10
CA GLU A 778 -29.87 -12.61 -6.87
C GLU A 778 -28.78 -13.52 -6.25
N ASP A 779 -28.20 -13.14 -5.11
CA ASP A 779 -27.20 -13.96 -4.40
C ASP A 779 -27.80 -14.88 -3.32
N GLU A 780 -29.11 -14.81 -3.01
CA GLU A 780 -29.77 -15.75 -2.08
C GLU A 780 -30.15 -17.10 -2.74
N ASP A 781 -30.25 -17.16 -4.07
CA ASP A 781 -30.69 -18.37 -4.80
C ASP A 781 -29.55 -19.38 -5.11
N LYS A 782 -28.36 -19.21 -4.51
CA LYS A 782 -27.21 -20.13 -4.69
C LYS A 782 -26.83 -20.93 -3.44
N GLU A 783 -27.60 -20.80 -2.36
CA GLU A 783 -27.44 -21.61 -1.14
C GLU A 783 -28.66 -22.54 -0.92
N GLU A 784 -29.14 -23.21 -1.98
CA GLU A 784 -29.91 -24.45 -1.88
C GLU A 784 -29.11 -25.67 -2.36
#